data_AF-A0A7C6P762-F1
#
_entry.id   AF-A0A7C6P762-F1
#
_cell.length_a   1.000
_cell.length_b   1.000
_cell.length_c   1.000
_cell.angle_alpha   90.00
_cell.angle_beta   90.00
_cell.angle_gamma   90.00
#
_symmetry.space_group_name_H-M   'P 1'
#
loop_
_entity.id
_entity.type
_entity.pdbx_description
1 polymer ?
#
loop_
_entity_poly.entity_id
_entity_poly.type
_entity_poly.pdbx_seq_one_letter_code
_entity_poly.pdbx_strand_id
1 'polypeptide(L)'
;MRNKQQRGHVIAFILVGILIFNLFPLNLYAEGENTYDIVIKGGTIYNPSTEHELKGYNLGIIGDKIARITMENISGKEEIDASGLVVSPGFIDLISYDPNHVGIRLKVLDGVTSNLAMHGGTDDAENWYRIWSKNKVITNFGASSFVTRHRWPIIGQNVDATIENEEDINKIVEDVRKNIEAGALGISFSLEYVPGVKNEIIPLLNLAKELNAPTFFHLRYSDEKNGLKGIEEVVNYGKKTGAPIHIMHINSTGGTFHMDKALEMVNDAKNEGLDITACVYPYDFWATYIDSARFRPGWQDRFKISYENLQIGGTDIRITEDTFDKYRSQHLLVAAHGSLPEDELIMSLKDPEIMIGSDTIIEPSGNNHPRGSGTYSRLFGRYVREKQVLSMMDAIKKTSYLPAKRMEDIAPSMKNKGRIEIGSDADITIFNPDTIIDKSTVKESDIPSEGVEYVIVNGVVVKNSDGIVEGVYPGRPIKSYFAGGTPENKPIDFSLNINDKAGDLKNVYKINDKTYISIKELSTALDLNIKDDKDGNINLNDSLNIKIGNRKAVLKNKDINLKTEPIIYKGNVYINSSDLDTILNDKYNIDISNNAISLKYREKESSENPSTSDNNKKTYIGISIFSILLIAFVLTLDKNKK
;
A
#
# COMPACT_ATOMS: atom_id res chain seq x y z
N MET A 1 36.01 75.94 -20.73
CA MET A 1 36.72 74.93 -19.91
C MET A 1 35.89 74.67 -18.65
N ARG A 2 35.90 73.43 -18.12
CA ARG A 2 35.09 72.89 -17.00
C ARG A 2 33.62 72.56 -17.31
N ASN A 3 33.38 71.49 -18.08
CA ASN A 3 32.16 70.66 -17.93
C ASN A 3 32.23 69.34 -18.73
N LYS A 4 33.26 68.53 -18.49
CA LYS A 4 33.41 67.22 -19.20
C LYS A 4 33.72 66.00 -18.33
N GLN A 5 33.84 66.13 -17.00
CA GLN A 5 34.32 65.03 -16.15
C GLN A 5 33.22 64.25 -15.40
N GLN A 6 31.96 64.74 -15.39
CA GLN A 6 30.87 64.08 -14.65
C GLN A 6 29.94 63.18 -15.49
N ARG A 7 30.02 63.21 -16.83
CA ARG A 7 29.16 62.35 -17.68
C ARG A 7 29.76 60.98 -18.02
N GLY A 8 31.05 60.75 -17.76
CA GLY A 8 31.71 59.46 -17.99
C GLY A 8 31.44 58.42 -16.91
N HIS A 9 31.16 58.86 -15.68
CA HIS A 9 30.99 57.96 -14.53
C HIS A 9 29.57 57.38 -14.41
N VAL A 10 28.56 58.04 -14.98
CA VAL A 10 27.16 57.54 -14.93
C VAL A 10 26.92 56.44 -15.96
N ILE A 11 27.59 56.47 -17.12
CA ILE A 11 27.42 55.45 -18.17
C ILE A 11 28.21 54.17 -17.83
N ALA A 12 29.37 54.30 -17.17
CA ALA A 12 30.14 53.14 -16.70
C ALA A 12 29.43 52.35 -15.59
N PHE A 13 28.69 53.01 -14.69
CA PHE A 13 27.90 52.32 -13.66
C PHE A 13 26.65 51.61 -14.22
N ILE A 14 26.04 52.11 -15.30
CA ILE A 14 24.89 51.47 -15.94
C ILE A 14 25.34 50.21 -16.73
N LEU A 15 26.53 50.22 -17.35
CA LEU A 15 27.05 49.06 -18.08
C LEU A 15 27.60 47.95 -17.17
N VAL A 16 28.17 48.28 -16.00
CA VAL A 16 28.55 47.28 -15.00
C VAL A 16 27.31 46.69 -14.30
N GLY A 17 26.25 47.48 -14.10
CA GLY A 17 24.95 46.97 -13.63
C GLY A 17 24.29 45.99 -14.60
N ILE A 18 24.42 46.19 -15.91
CA ILE A 18 23.86 45.30 -16.95
C ILE A 18 24.72 44.04 -17.15
N LEU A 19 26.03 44.08 -16.90
CA LEU A 19 26.88 42.88 -16.91
C LEU A 19 26.72 42.02 -15.64
N ILE A 20 26.41 42.62 -14.48
CA ILE A 20 26.12 41.86 -13.25
C ILE A 20 24.71 41.24 -13.30
N PHE A 21 23.78 41.80 -14.08
CA PHE A 21 22.47 41.19 -14.33
C PHE A 21 22.50 39.98 -15.28
N ASN A 22 23.61 39.71 -15.97
CA ASN A 22 23.79 38.53 -16.83
C ASN A 22 24.62 37.41 -16.16
N LEU A 23 24.98 37.56 -14.88
CA LEU A 23 25.61 36.52 -14.06
C LEU A 23 24.65 35.85 -13.09
N PHE A 24 23.38 36.26 -13.07
CA PHE A 24 22.34 35.41 -12.51
C PHE A 24 22.03 34.32 -13.55
N PRO A 25 22.11 33.03 -13.20
CA PRO A 25 21.52 32.01 -14.06
C PRO A 25 20.08 32.46 -14.32
N LEU A 26 19.68 32.46 -15.60
CA LEU A 26 18.26 32.45 -15.92
C LEU A 26 17.68 31.32 -15.07
N ASN A 27 16.91 31.68 -14.05
CA ASN A 27 16.00 30.76 -13.41
C ASN A 27 15.13 30.26 -14.56
N LEU A 28 15.47 29.07 -15.06
CA LEU A 28 14.47 28.19 -15.64
C LEU A 28 13.29 28.28 -14.69
N TYR A 29 12.11 28.58 -15.23
CA TYR A 29 10.87 28.57 -14.49
C TYR A 29 10.79 27.25 -13.72
N ALA A 30 11.17 27.30 -12.44
CA ALA A 30 10.93 26.24 -11.50
C ALA A 30 9.42 26.26 -11.33
N GLU A 31 8.75 25.18 -11.77
CA GLU A 31 7.41 24.89 -11.27
C GLU A 31 7.47 25.04 -9.74
N GLY A 32 6.60 25.89 -9.19
CA GLY A 32 6.76 26.47 -7.85
C GLY A 32 7.28 25.47 -6.83
N GLU A 33 8.32 25.87 -6.09
CA GLU A 33 8.86 25.13 -4.96
C GLU A 33 7.74 24.90 -3.93
N ASN A 34 6.96 23.84 -4.09
CA ASN A 34 6.28 23.25 -2.96
C ASN A 34 7.38 22.69 -2.08
N THR A 35 7.76 23.43 -1.03
CA THR A 35 8.69 22.94 -0.01
C THR A 35 8.05 21.68 0.59
N TYR A 36 8.62 20.50 0.29
CA TYR A 36 8.17 19.24 0.86
C TYR A 36 8.34 19.27 2.38
N ASP A 37 7.40 18.67 3.12
CA ASP A 37 7.54 18.53 4.57
C ASP A 37 8.61 17.49 4.90
N ILE A 38 8.57 16.34 4.22
CA ILE A 38 9.58 15.28 4.33
C ILE A 38 10.05 14.90 2.93
N VAL A 39 11.36 14.68 2.77
CA VAL A 39 11.96 14.04 1.60
C VAL A 39 12.71 12.79 2.01
N ILE A 40 12.40 11.65 1.40
CA ILE A 40 13.16 10.39 1.55
C ILE A 40 14.05 10.25 0.32
N LYS A 41 15.37 10.08 0.52
CA LYS A 41 16.38 10.10 -0.56
C LYS A 41 17.06 8.75 -0.75
N GLY A 42 17.31 8.39 -2.02
CA GLY A 42 18.30 7.36 -2.39
C GLY A 42 17.93 5.89 -2.06
N GLY A 43 16.78 5.62 -1.45
CA GLY A 43 16.33 4.27 -1.14
C GLY A 43 15.83 3.48 -2.35
N THR A 44 15.53 2.20 -2.12
CA THR A 44 14.79 1.38 -3.08
C THR A 44 13.32 1.40 -2.71
N ILE A 45 12.50 2.06 -3.53
CA ILE A 45 11.06 2.16 -3.30
C ILE A 45 10.38 0.94 -3.89
N TYR A 46 9.65 0.21 -3.04
CA TYR A 46 8.83 -0.91 -3.46
C TYR A 46 7.37 -0.45 -3.54
N ASN A 47 6.80 -0.46 -4.75
CA ASN A 47 5.38 -0.20 -4.94
C ASN A 47 4.61 -1.49 -5.30
N PRO A 48 3.91 -2.10 -4.34
CA PRO A 48 3.24 -3.40 -4.54
C PRO A 48 1.98 -3.34 -5.43
N SER A 49 1.40 -2.15 -5.69
CA SER A 49 0.21 -2.05 -6.55
C SER A 49 0.56 -2.20 -8.04
N THR A 50 1.77 -1.79 -8.44
CA THR A 50 2.27 -1.86 -9.81
C THR A 50 3.48 -2.78 -9.97
N GLU A 51 3.92 -3.40 -8.86
CA GLU A 51 5.08 -4.29 -8.74
C GLU A 51 6.40 -3.62 -9.13
N HIS A 52 6.51 -2.30 -8.96
CA HIS A 52 7.73 -1.56 -9.30
C HIS A 52 8.76 -1.57 -8.15
N GLU A 53 10.02 -1.80 -8.49
CA GLU A 53 11.20 -1.67 -7.63
C GLU A 53 12.06 -0.49 -8.13
N LEU A 54 11.83 0.69 -7.57
CA LEU A 54 12.42 1.94 -8.05
C LEU A 54 13.70 2.28 -7.26
N LYS A 55 14.87 1.97 -7.84
CA LYS A 55 16.19 2.22 -7.23
C LYS A 55 16.70 3.63 -7.47
N GLY A 56 17.16 4.31 -6.41
CA GLY A 56 17.75 5.65 -6.50
C GLY A 56 16.71 6.75 -6.71
N TYR A 57 15.46 6.48 -6.35
CA TYR A 57 14.37 7.44 -6.39
C TYR A 57 14.22 8.18 -5.06
N ASN A 58 13.62 9.35 -5.12
CA ASN A 58 13.29 10.20 -3.99
C ASN A 58 11.76 10.29 -3.85
N LEU A 59 11.27 10.32 -2.60
CA LEU A 59 9.88 10.60 -2.28
C LEU A 59 9.75 11.98 -1.65
N GLY A 60 8.86 12.81 -2.18
CA GLY A 60 8.47 14.07 -1.56
C GLY A 60 7.08 13.94 -0.92
N ILE A 61 6.95 14.33 0.34
CA ILE A 61 5.72 14.27 1.14
C ILE A 61 5.26 15.69 1.47
N ILE A 62 3.96 15.96 1.34
CA ILE A 62 3.32 17.22 1.76
C ILE A 62 2.11 16.87 2.62
N GLY A 63 2.07 17.40 3.84
CA GLY A 63 1.08 17.05 4.85
C GLY A 63 1.08 15.54 5.08
N ASP A 64 -0.06 14.92 4.84
CA ASP A 64 -0.26 13.48 5.01
C ASP A 64 -0.16 12.68 3.70
N LYS A 65 0.25 13.30 2.59
CA LYS A 65 0.26 12.67 1.26
C LYS A 65 1.63 12.55 0.64
N ILE A 66 1.83 11.47 -0.10
CA ILE A 66 2.93 11.32 -1.06
C ILE A 66 2.65 12.27 -2.23
N ALA A 67 3.50 13.27 -2.41
CA ALA A 67 3.30 14.34 -3.39
C ALA A 67 4.15 14.16 -4.66
N ARG A 68 5.28 13.46 -4.57
CA ARG A 68 6.18 13.20 -5.72
C ARG A 68 6.99 11.93 -5.54
N ILE A 69 7.22 11.22 -6.65
CA ILE A 69 8.14 10.09 -6.79
C ILE A 69 9.06 10.43 -7.96
N THR A 70 10.35 10.68 -7.72
CA THR A 70 11.22 11.26 -8.75
C THR A 70 12.67 10.81 -8.65
N MET A 71 13.38 10.78 -9.78
CA MET A 71 14.84 10.64 -9.81
C MET A 71 15.57 11.99 -9.70
N GLU A 72 14.83 13.11 -9.82
CA GLU A 72 15.41 14.44 -9.63
C GLU A 72 15.76 14.65 -8.15
N ASN A 73 16.83 15.41 -7.91
CA ASN A 73 17.16 15.83 -6.55
C ASN A 73 16.10 16.82 -6.07
N ILE A 74 15.48 16.53 -4.93
CA ILE A 74 14.46 17.36 -4.28
C ILE A 74 14.89 17.65 -2.83
N SER A 75 14.32 18.69 -2.23
CA SER A 75 14.64 19.11 -0.86
C SER A 75 13.38 19.41 -0.06
N GLY A 76 13.42 19.14 1.24
CA GLY A 76 12.28 19.34 2.15
C GLY A 76 12.70 19.90 3.50
N LYS A 77 11.74 20.14 4.39
CA LYS A 77 12.00 20.61 5.76
C LYS A 77 12.74 19.55 6.57
N GLU A 78 12.38 18.29 6.39
CA GLU A 78 13.07 17.12 6.92
C GLU A 78 13.56 16.25 5.77
N GLU A 79 14.79 15.74 5.87
CA GLU A 79 15.40 14.87 4.86
C GLU A 79 15.88 13.58 5.51
N ILE A 80 15.41 12.45 4.97
CA ILE A 80 15.78 11.10 5.39
C ILE A 80 16.67 10.49 4.31
N ASP A 81 17.91 10.17 4.66
CA ASP A 81 18.78 9.36 3.81
C ASP A 81 18.40 7.88 3.96
N ALA A 82 17.84 7.32 2.90
CA ALA A 82 17.44 5.92 2.82
C ALA A 82 18.37 5.10 1.91
N SER A 83 19.59 5.59 1.64
CA SER A 83 20.57 4.88 0.82
C SER A 83 20.83 3.46 1.33
N GLY A 84 20.64 2.47 0.47
CA GLY A 84 20.77 1.05 0.82
C GLY A 84 19.59 0.46 1.61
N LEU A 85 18.58 1.27 1.93
CA LEU A 85 17.38 0.83 2.65
C LEU A 85 16.22 0.53 1.70
N VAL A 86 15.29 -0.30 2.20
CA VAL A 86 13.98 -0.53 1.58
C VAL A 86 13.03 0.57 2.04
N VAL A 87 12.30 1.16 1.10
CA VAL A 87 11.20 2.10 1.35
C VAL A 87 9.91 1.44 0.88
N SER A 88 9.08 0.99 1.82
CA SER A 88 7.81 0.31 1.54
C SER A 88 6.62 1.13 2.03
N PRO A 89 5.39 0.85 1.56
CA PRO A 89 4.21 1.25 2.31
C PRO A 89 4.29 0.70 3.73
N GLY A 90 3.65 1.40 4.67
CA GLY A 90 3.57 0.96 6.05
C GLY A 90 2.75 -0.33 6.19
N PHE A 91 3.16 -1.18 7.13
CA PHE A 91 2.52 -2.49 7.30
C PHE A 91 1.13 -2.34 7.95
N ILE A 92 0.19 -3.15 7.49
CA ILE A 92 -1.20 -3.16 7.93
C ILE A 92 -1.48 -4.50 8.61
N ASP A 93 -1.86 -4.45 9.88
CA ASP A 93 -2.21 -5.62 10.65
C ASP A 93 -3.74 -5.74 10.75
N LEU A 94 -4.31 -6.70 10.01
CA LEU A 94 -5.76 -6.91 9.98
C LEU A 94 -6.27 -7.56 11.27
N ILE A 95 -5.52 -8.49 11.84
CA ILE A 95 -6.00 -9.36 12.92
C ILE A 95 -5.24 -9.06 14.21
N SER A 96 -5.15 -7.78 14.52
CA SER A 96 -4.68 -7.28 15.81
C SER A 96 -5.84 -7.18 16.80
N TYR A 97 -5.61 -6.52 17.94
CA TYR A 97 -6.58 -6.26 19.00
C TYR A 97 -6.65 -4.76 19.34
N ASP A 98 -7.41 -4.44 20.38
CA ASP A 98 -7.60 -3.08 20.88
C ASP A 98 -6.24 -2.43 21.22
N PRO A 99 -6.01 -1.16 20.78
CA PRO A 99 -4.76 -0.45 21.07
C PRO A 99 -4.41 -0.42 22.56
N ASN A 100 -3.12 -0.47 22.89
CA ASN A 100 -2.66 -0.15 24.24
C ASN A 100 -1.27 0.52 24.19
N HIS A 101 -0.83 1.08 25.31
CA HIS A 101 0.38 1.91 25.39
C HIS A 101 1.69 1.15 25.17
N VAL A 102 1.72 -0.17 25.38
CA VAL A 102 2.89 -1.03 25.14
C VAL A 102 2.84 -1.61 23.73
N GLY A 103 1.74 -2.28 23.40
CA GLY A 103 1.60 -3.04 22.17
C GLY A 103 1.67 -2.19 20.90
N ILE A 104 1.09 -1.00 20.89
CA ILE A 104 1.18 -0.10 19.71
C ILE A 104 2.62 0.34 19.47
N ARG A 105 3.39 0.62 20.52
CA ARG A 105 4.81 1.02 20.39
C ARG A 105 5.63 -0.12 19.78
N LEU A 106 5.43 -1.35 20.25
CA LEU A 106 6.13 -2.52 19.71
C LEU A 106 5.73 -2.82 18.27
N LYS A 107 4.46 -2.63 17.91
CA LYS A 107 4.00 -2.73 16.51
C LYS A 107 4.66 -1.69 15.61
N VAL A 108 4.79 -0.44 16.07
CA VAL A 108 5.53 0.60 15.33
C VAL A 108 7.01 0.23 15.19
N LEU A 109 7.63 -0.33 16.24
CA LEU A 109 9.01 -0.81 16.15
C LEU A 109 9.15 -1.99 15.18
N ASP A 110 8.08 -2.73 14.89
CA ASP A 110 8.00 -3.78 13.88
C ASP A 110 7.50 -3.28 12.51
N GLY A 111 7.36 -1.95 12.31
CA GLY A 111 7.01 -1.35 11.01
C GLY A 111 5.50 -1.20 10.72
N VAL A 112 4.63 -1.42 11.71
CA VAL A 112 3.17 -1.29 11.54
C VAL A 112 2.73 0.17 11.58
N THR A 113 1.94 0.58 10.60
CA THR A 113 1.31 1.91 10.53
C THR A 113 -0.21 1.86 10.73
N SER A 114 -0.83 0.69 10.56
CA SER A 114 -2.27 0.51 10.76
C SER A 114 -2.57 -0.77 11.55
N ASN A 115 -3.31 -0.60 12.66
CA ASN A 115 -3.69 -1.65 13.59
C ASN A 115 -5.21 -1.86 13.55
N LEU A 116 -5.68 -2.95 12.95
CA LEU A 116 -7.10 -3.27 12.87
C LEU A 116 -7.45 -4.45 13.79
N ALA A 117 -8.52 -4.31 14.55
CA ALA A 117 -9.08 -5.35 15.40
C ALA A 117 -10.15 -6.14 14.64
N MET A 118 -9.75 -6.93 13.64
CA MET A 118 -10.66 -7.79 12.86
C MET A 118 -10.75 -9.22 13.41
N HIS A 119 -9.82 -9.63 14.27
CA HIS A 119 -9.95 -10.82 15.12
C HIS A 119 -10.48 -10.39 16.48
N GLY A 120 -11.80 -10.54 16.66
CA GLY A 120 -12.51 -9.83 17.73
C GLY A 120 -12.88 -8.42 17.28
N GLY A 121 -13.08 -7.50 18.22
CA GLY A 121 -13.54 -6.14 17.93
C GLY A 121 -14.54 -5.65 18.97
N THR A 122 -15.53 -4.87 18.52
CA THR A 122 -16.45 -4.16 19.40
C THR A 122 -17.90 -4.44 19.04
N ASP A 123 -18.79 -4.30 20.02
CA ASP A 123 -20.25 -4.22 19.88
C ASP A 123 -20.76 -2.77 19.78
N ASP A 124 -19.91 -1.79 20.13
CA ASP A 124 -20.22 -0.36 20.07
C ASP A 124 -19.04 0.41 19.45
N ALA A 125 -19.07 0.56 18.13
CA ALA A 125 -18.05 1.21 17.32
C ALA A 125 -18.00 2.70 17.60
N GLU A 126 -19.15 3.35 17.83
CA GLU A 126 -19.20 4.78 18.11
C GLU A 126 -18.39 5.12 19.36
N ASN A 127 -18.66 4.39 20.46
CA ASN A 127 -17.91 4.56 21.69
C ASN A 127 -16.45 4.10 21.54
N TRP A 128 -16.20 2.99 20.86
CA TRP A 128 -14.84 2.48 20.64
C TRP A 128 -13.96 3.51 19.91
N TYR A 129 -14.42 4.07 18.80
CA TYR A 129 -13.68 5.12 18.09
C TYR A 129 -13.54 6.39 18.92
N ARG A 130 -14.57 6.77 19.69
CA ARG A 130 -14.51 7.94 20.59
C ARG A 130 -13.44 7.77 21.67
N ILE A 131 -13.31 6.59 22.25
CA ILE A 131 -12.29 6.27 23.26
C ILE A 131 -10.89 6.36 22.64
N TRP A 132 -10.63 5.64 21.54
CA TRP A 132 -9.29 5.58 20.97
C TRP A 132 -8.85 6.88 20.32
N SER A 133 -9.77 7.65 19.73
CA SER A 133 -9.46 8.99 19.22
C SER A 133 -9.01 9.94 20.34
N LYS A 134 -9.54 9.78 21.56
CA LYS A 134 -9.11 10.55 22.74
C LYS A 134 -7.80 10.06 23.33
N ASN A 135 -7.55 8.75 23.27
CA ASN A 135 -6.35 8.11 23.83
C ASN A 135 -5.08 8.30 23.00
N LYS A 136 -5.14 9.07 21.90
CA LYS A 136 -3.99 9.44 21.06
C LYS A 136 -3.18 8.21 20.61
N VAL A 137 -3.69 7.50 19.61
CA VAL A 137 -3.03 6.29 19.06
C VAL A 137 -1.98 6.70 18.02
N ILE A 138 -0.82 6.04 18.04
CA ILE A 138 0.29 6.32 17.10
C ILE A 138 -0.05 5.85 15.68
N THR A 139 -0.59 4.63 15.55
CA THR A 139 -0.99 4.01 14.29
C THR A 139 -2.42 4.38 13.90
N ASN A 140 -2.77 4.24 12.62
CA ASN A 140 -4.17 4.18 12.23
C ASN A 140 -4.86 3.00 12.92
N PHE A 141 -6.17 3.11 13.17
CA PHE A 141 -6.88 2.10 13.97
C PHE A 141 -8.33 1.91 13.53
N GLY A 142 -8.82 0.69 13.67
CA GLY A 142 -10.21 0.33 13.37
C GLY A 142 -10.58 -1.03 13.97
N ALA A 143 -11.87 -1.33 14.01
CA ALA A 143 -12.36 -2.58 14.60
C ALA A 143 -13.52 -3.16 13.81
N SER A 144 -13.68 -4.48 13.87
CA SER A 144 -14.87 -5.15 13.35
C SER A 144 -16.02 -5.16 14.36
N SER A 145 -17.21 -5.51 13.88
CA SER A 145 -18.37 -5.85 14.71
C SER A 145 -18.24 -7.28 15.20
N PHE A 146 -17.96 -7.47 16.50
CA PHE A 146 -17.64 -8.79 17.04
C PHE A 146 -18.89 -9.53 17.52
N VAL A 147 -19.27 -10.59 16.80
CA VAL A 147 -20.53 -11.32 17.01
C VAL A 147 -20.66 -11.87 18.42
N THR A 148 -19.56 -12.33 19.04
CA THR A 148 -19.59 -12.84 20.41
C THR A 148 -20.11 -11.83 21.42
N ARG A 149 -19.77 -10.54 21.29
CA ARG A 149 -20.21 -9.49 22.22
C ARG A 149 -21.70 -9.19 22.08
N HIS A 150 -22.20 -9.18 20.83
CA HIS A 150 -23.64 -9.00 20.53
C HIS A 150 -24.53 -10.11 21.11
N ARG A 151 -23.96 -11.29 21.40
CA ARG A 151 -24.71 -12.41 22.00
C ARG A 151 -24.83 -12.31 23.52
N TRP A 152 -23.89 -11.64 24.20
CA TRP A 152 -23.85 -11.59 25.67
C TRP A 152 -25.13 -11.07 26.33
N PRO A 153 -25.84 -10.06 25.78
CA PRO A 153 -27.12 -9.61 26.34
C PRO A 153 -28.24 -10.67 26.33
N ILE A 154 -28.12 -11.73 25.52
CA ILE A 154 -29.13 -12.77 25.34
C ILE A 154 -28.75 -14.04 26.11
N ILE A 155 -27.52 -14.51 25.93
CA ILE A 155 -27.05 -15.81 26.45
C ILE A 155 -26.03 -15.70 27.61
N GLY A 156 -25.70 -14.49 28.04
CA GLY A 156 -24.59 -14.25 28.96
C GLY A 156 -23.26 -14.75 28.35
N GLN A 157 -22.34 -15.22 29.19
CA GLN A 157 -21.03 -15.73 28.74
C GLN A 157 -21.05 -17.23 28.35
N ASN A 158 -22.22 -17.83 28.13
CA ASN A 158 -22.33 -19.25 27.76
C ASN A 158 -21.94 -19.48 26.29
N VAL A 159 -20.67 -19.75 26.04
CA VAL A 159 -20.11 -19.93 24.69
C VAL A 159 -20.72 -21.11 23.91
N ASP A 160 -21.33 -22.08 24.59
CA ASP A 160 -21.96 -23.26 23.98
C ASP A 160 -23.45 -23.06 23.65
N ALA A 161 -24.08 -22.00 24.18
CA ALA A 161 -25.51 -21.76 23.94
C ALA A 161 -25.77 -21.47 22.46
N THR A 162 -26.70 -22.19 21.85
CA THR A 162 -27.28 -21.83 20.55
C THR A 162 -28.44 -20.87 20.76
N ILE A 163 -28.59 -19.88 19.87
CA ILE A 163 -29.76 -18.99 19.84
C ILE A 163 -30.74 -19.55 18.80
N GLU A 164 -31.90 -20.01 19.26
CA GLU A 164 -32.94 -20.60 18.41
C GLU A 164 -34.08 -19.61 18.11
N ASN A 165 -34.28 -18.60 18.96
CA ASN A 165 -35.35 -17.62 18.78
C ASN A 165 -35.02 -16.65 17.63
N GLU A 166 -35.88 -16.58 16.62
CA GLU A 166 -35.73 -15.70 15.47
C GLU A 166 -35.71 -14.21 15.85
N GLU A 167 -36.45 -13.78 16.87
CA GLU A 167 -36.45 -12.39 17.35
C GLU A 167 -35.08 -11.99 17.91
N ASP A 168 -34.43 -12.89 18.65
CA ASP A 168 -33.08 -12.69 19.19
C ASP A 168 -32.04 -12.64 18.06
N ILE A 169 -32.15 -13.52 17.06
CA ILE A 169 -31.28 -13.49 15.88
C ILE A 169 -31.45 -12.17 15.11
N ASN A 170 -32.69 -11.74 14.87
CA ASN A 170 -32.98 -10.48 14.17
C ASN A 170 -32.44 -9.28 14.95
N LYS A 171 -32.51 -9.31 16.29
CA LYS A 171 -31.90 -8.28 17.14
C LYS A 171 -30.38 -8.23 16.96
N ILE A 172 -29.69 -9.38 16.95
CA ILE A 172 -28.24 -9.43 16.71
C ILE A 172 -27.90 -8.86 15.33
N VAL A 173 -28.67 -9.20 14.29
CA VAL A 173 -28.45 -8.66 12.94
C VAL A 173 -28.59 -7.14 12.92
N GLU A 174 -29.62 -6.60 13.58
CA GLU A 174 -29.86 -5.16 13.66
C GLU A 174 -28.77 -4.43 14.46
N ASP A 175 -28.32 -5.00 15.58
CA ASP A 175 -27.24 -4.42 16.40
C ASP A 175 -25.91 -4.43 15.63
N VAL A 176 -25.62 -5.51 14.87
CA VAL A 176 -24.45 -5.56 13.98
C VAL A 176 -24.53 -4.54 12.85
N ARG A 177 -25.72 -4.33 12.24
CA ARG A 177 -25.92 -3.29 11.22
C ARG A 177 -25.60 -1.91 11.78
N LYS A 178 -26.20 -1.53 12.89
CA LYS A 178 -25.94 -0.23 13.56
C LYS A 178 -24.47 -0.04 13.86
N ASN A 179 -23.80 -1.11 14.29
CA ASN A 179 -22.38 -1.06 14.60
C ASN A 179 -21.50 -0.81 13.36
N ILE A 180 -21.83 -1.44 12.21
CA ILE A 180 -21.17 -1.16 10.92
C ILE A 180 -21.47 0.26 10.44
N GLU A 181 -22.72 0.71 10.55
CA GLU A 181 -23.12 2.09 10.19
C GLU A 181 -22.41 3.13 11.07
N ALA A 182 -22.11 2.80 12.33
CA ALA A 182 -21.32 3.63 13.25
C ALA A 182 -19.80 3.60 12.98
N GLY A 183 -19.34 2.76 12.03
CA GLY A 183 -17.95 2.73 11.57
C GLY A 183 -17.23 1.39 11.69
N ALA A 184 -17.85 0.33 12.20
CA ALA A 184 -17.22 -0.99 12.26
C ALA A 184 -16.87 -1.51 10.85
N LEU A 185 -15.72 -2.14 10.72
CA LEU A 185 -15.09 -2.46 9.44
C LEU A 185 -15.50 -3.81 8.83
N GLY A 186 -16.39 -4.54 9.46
CA GLY A 186 -16.76 -5.89 9.05
C GLY A 186 -17.43 -6.66 10.18
N ILE A 187 -17.61 -7.96 9.99
CA ILE A 187 -18.20 -8.86 11.00
C ILE A 187 -17.19 -9.94 11.34
N SER A 188 -16.88 -10.15 12.62
CA SER A 188 -15.91 -11.18 13.03
C SER A 188 -16.54 -12.29 13.86
N PHE A 189 -16.03 -13.50 13.62
CA PHE A 189 -16.47 -14.76 14.22
C PHE A 189 -15.28 -15.52 14.81
N SER A 190 -15.50 -16.14 15.97
CA SER A 190 -14.52 -16.98 16.67
C SER A 190 -15.12 -18.36 16.97
N LEU A 191 -15.34 -19.16 15.92
CA LEU A 191 -16.23 -20.33 15.98
C LEU A 191 -15.69 -21.46 16.86
N GLU A 192 -14.37 -21.69 16.91
CA GLU A 192 -13.76 -22.67 17.82
C GLU A 192 -13.92 -22.25 19.30
N TYR A 193 -13.87 -20.95 19.60
CA TYR A 193 -14.03 -20.43 20.96
C TYR A 193 -15.48 -20.27 21.38
N VAL A 194 -16.39 -20.09 20.42
CA VAL A 194 -17.83 -19.88 20.66
C VAL A 194 -18.67 -20.86 19.82
N PRO A 195 -18.66 -22.17 20.17
CA PRO A 195 -19.27 -23.22 19.35
C PRO A 195 -20.79 -23.08 19.15
N GLY A 196 -21.46 -22.35 20.04
CA GLY A 196 -22.90 -22.08 19.96
C GLY A 196 -23.32 -21.15 18.81
N VAL A 197 -22.37 -20.45 18.15
CA VAL A 197 -22.65 -19.62 16.98
C VAL A 197 -22.96 -20.52 15.78
N LYS A 198 -24.23 -20.51 15.34
CA LYS A 198 -24.76 -21.39 14.28
C LYS A 198 -25.85 -20.71 13.45
N ASN A 199 -27.01 -20.51 14.06
CA ASN A 199 -28.23 -20.08 13.37
C ASN A 199 -28.15 -18.63 12.89
N GLU A 200 -27.40 -17.80 13.62
CA GLU A 200 -27.19 -16.39 13.32
C GLU A 200 -26.20 -16.13 12.17
N ILE A 201 -25.40 -17.14 11.75
CA ILE A 201 -24.34 -16.94 10.75
C ILE A 201 -24.91 -16.53 9.39
N ILE A 202 -25.87 -17.28 8.84
CA ILE A 202 -26.43 -16.98 7.50
C ILE A 202 -27.14 -15.62 7.47
N PRO A 203 -28.00 -15.26 8.44
CA PRO A 203 -28.56 -13.91 8.52
C PRO A 203 -27.50 -12.80 8.55
N LEU A 204 -26.43 -12.96 9.34
CA LEU A 204 -25.34 -12.00 9.41
C LEU A 204 -24.52 -11.92 8.11
N LEU A 205 -24.36 -13.03 7.40
CA LEU A 205 -23.69 -13.03 6.10
C LEU A 205 -24.55 -12.42 4.99
N ASN A 206 -25.87 -12.58 5.04
CA ASN A 206 -26.76 -11.83 4.14
C ASN A 206 -26.65 -10.32 4.39
N LEU A 207 -26.57 -9.89 5.65
CA LEU A 207 -26.26 -8.50 6.01
C LEU A 207 -24.89 -8.06 5.47
N ALA A 208 -23.85 -8.88 5.64
CA ALA A 208 -22.52 -8.59 5.13
C ALA A 208 -22.52 -8.39 3.61
N LYS A 209 -23.27 -9.23 2.87
CA LYS A 209 -23.45 -9.09 1.42
C LYS A 209 -24.17 -7.78 1.07
N GLU A 210 -25.26 -7.47 1.77
CA GLU A 210 -26.02 -6.23 1.56
C GLU A 210 -25.13 -4.98 1.73
N LEU A 211 -24.29 -4.97 2.76
CA LEU A 211 -23.43 -3.85 3.11
C LEU A 211 -22.06 -3.86 2.41
N ASN A 212 -21.79 -4.86 1.56
CA ASN A 212 -20.47 -5.15 1.01
C ASN A 212 -19.36 -5.14 2.09
N ALA A 213 -19.67 -5.68 3.28
CA ALA A 213 -18.79 -5.70 4.43
C ALA A 213 -18.05 -7.05 4.50
N PRO A 214 -16.72 -7.07 4.71
CA PRO A 214 -15.98 -8.30 4.86
C PRO A 214 -16.31 -9.00 6.18
N THR A 215 -16.27 -10.32 6.14
CA THR A 215 -16.41 -11.17 7.33
C THR A 215 -15.11 -11.90 7.64
N PHE A 216 -14.80 -12.05 8.92
CA PHE A 216 -13.53 -12.57 9.41
C PHE A 216 -13.79 -13.78 10.30
N PHE A 217 -13.19 -14.92 9.95
CA PHE A 217 -13.44 -16.19 10.64
C PHE A 217 -12.17 -16.78 11.24
N HIS A 218 -12.17 -16.96 12.56
CA HIS A 218 -11.40 -18.02 13.19
C HIS A 218 -12.29 -19.26 13.11
N LEU A 219 -11.83 -20.26 12.35
CA LEU A 219 -12.65 -21.39 11.93
C LEU A 219 -13.06 -22.27 13.11
N ARG A 220 -13.98 -23.21 12.86
CA ARG A 220 -14.54 -24.05 13.92
C ARG A 220 -13.60 -25.16 14.40
N TYR A 221 -12.63 -25.55 13.56
CA TYR A 221 -11.75 -26.69 13.81
C TYR A 221 -10.30 -26.34 13.52
N SER A 222 -9.42 -26.86 14.39
CA SER A 222 -7.98 -26.68 14.32
C SER A 222 -7.23 -28.01 14.54
N ASP A 223 -7.89 -29.13 14.23
CA ASP A 223 -7.38 -30.50 14.39
C ASP A 223 -7.23 -31.22 13.05
N GLU A 224 -6.35 -32.23 12.99
CA GLU A 224 -6.06 -32.99 11.76
C GLU A 224 -7.31 -33.64 11.14
N LYS A 225 -8.28 -34.07 11.95
CA LYS A 225 -9.44 -34.83 11.45
C LYS A 225 -10.52 -33.94 10.86
N ASN A 226 -10.70 -32.72 11.40
CA ASN A 226 -11.80 -31.84 11.04
C ASN A 226 -11.38 -30.49 10.47
N GLY A 227 -10.10 -30.12 10.46
CA GLY A 227 -9.61 -28.82 10.00
C GLY A 227 -10.24 -28.39 8.67
N LEU A 228 -10.12 -29.22 7.64
CA LEU A 228 -10.67 -28.92 6.30
C LEU A 228 -12.20 -28.72 6.29
N LYS A 229 -12.95 -29.33 7.22
CA LYS A 229 -14.40 -29.09 7.33
C LYS A 229 -14.72 -27.66 7.76
N GLY A 230 -13.82 -27.00 8.49
CA GLY A 230 -13.96 -25.59 8.85
C GLY A 230 -13.83 -24.69 7.61
N ILE A 231 -12.94 -25.03 6.69
CA ILE A 231 -12.79 -24.33 5.41
C ILE A 231 -14.02 -24.58 4.53
N GLU A 232 -14.44 -25.85 4.42
CA GLU A 232 -15.67 -26.24 3.70
C GLU A 232 -16.90 -25.50 4.23
N GLU A 233 -17.03 -25.36 5.56
CA GLU A 233 -18.12 -24.64 6.21
C GLU A 233 -18.22 -23.18 5.72
N VAL A 234 -17.12 -22.42 5.74
CA VAL A 234 -17.13 -21.01 5.32
C VAL A 234 -17.20 -20.84 3.79
N VAL A 235 -16.65 -21.78 3.01
CA VAL A 235 -16.84 -21.80 1.55
C VAL A 235 -18.31 -22.01 1.20
N ASN A 236 -18.99 -22.95 1.86
CA ASN A 236 -20.41 -23.19 1.67
C ASN A 236 -21.26 -21.97 2.07
N TYR A 237 -20.88 -21.26 3.13
CA TYR A 237 -21.51 -20.00 3.48
C TYR A 237 -21.33 -18.93 2.40
N GLY A 238 -20.12 -18.78 1.87
CA GLY A 238 -19.82 -17.89 0.74
C GLY A 238 -20.64 -18.24 -0.51
N LYS A 239 -20.75 -19.53 -0.87
CA LYS A 239 -21.58 -20.00 -2.00
C LYS A 239 -23.07 -19.67 -1.81
N LYS A 240 -23.57 -19.81 -0.58
CA LYS A 240 -24.99 -19.59 -0.26
C LYS A 240 -25.39 -18.11 -0.23
N THR A 241 -24.49 -17.23 0.23
CA THR A 241 -24.82 -15.83 0.55
C THR A 241 -24.15 -14.82 -0.38
N GLY A 242 -23.07 -15.22 -1.06
CA GLY A 242 -22.20 -14.32 -1.82
C GLY A 242 -21.45 -13.30 -0.96
N ALA A 243 -21.43 -13.49 0.36
CA ALA A 243 -20.77 -12.60 1.31
C ALA A 243 -19.23 -12.67 1.20
N PRO A 244 -18.52 -11.56 1.36
CA PRO A 244 -17.06 -11.57 1.36
C PRO A 244 -16.48 -12.27 2.61
N ILE A 245 -15.63 -13.29 2.41
CA ILE A 245 -15.06 -14.13 3.48
C ILE A 245 -13.55 -13.88 3.63
N HIS A 246 -13.07 -13.81 4.87
CA HIS A 246 -11.66 -13.84 5.22
C HIS A 246 -11.39 -14.89 6.30
N ILE A 247 -10.53 -15.86 6.01
CA ILE A 247 -10.08 -16.88 6.95
C ILE A 247 -8.87 -16.33 7.72
N MET A 248 -9.03 -16.16 9.03
CA MET A 248 -7.95 -15.71 9.90
C MET A 248 -6.99 -16.86 10.17
N HIS A 249 -5.67 -16.58 10.17
CA HIS A 249 -4.57 -17.47 10.55
C HIS A 249 -4.81 -18.95 10.20
N ILE A 250 -4.95 -19.22 8.89
CA ILE A 250 -5.25 -20.55 8.34
C ILE A 250 -4.20 -21.61 8.73
N ASN A 251 -2.99 -21.18 9.09
CA ASN A 251 -1.95 -22.03 9.63
C ASN A 251 -2.29 -22.61 11.02
N SER A 252 -3.24 -22.02 11.74
CA SER A 252 -3.64 -22.45 13.09
C SER A 252 -5.12 -22.78 13.27
N THR A 253 -5.92 -22.60 12.21
CA THR A 253 -7.31 -23.05 12.10
C THR A 253 -7.57 -23.52 10.68
N GLY A 254 -8.23 -24.66 10.52
CA GLY A 254 -8.55 -25.23 9.22
C GLY A 254 -7.38 -25.90 8.48
N GLY A 255 -6.30 -25.16 8.21
CA GLY A 255 -5.20 -25.62 7.36
C GLY A 255 -4.11 -26.42 8.08
N THR A 256 -4.06 -26.42 9.41
CA THR A 256 -3.06 -27.18 10.18
C THR A 256 -3.14 -28.68 9.84
N PHE A 257 -1.99 -29.28 9.52
CA PHE A 257 -1.80 -30.66 9.05
C PHE A 257 -2.28 -30.97 7.62
N HIS A 258 -2.85 -29.99 6.91
CA HIS A 258 -3.41 -30.15 5.56
C HIS A 258 -3.29 -28.87 4.73
N MET A 259 -2.17 -28.14 4.86
CA MET A 259 -2.07 -26.79 4.29
C MET A 259 -2.17 -26.78 2.76
N ASP A 260 -1.63 -27.80 2.10
CA ASP A 260 -1.74 -27.99 0.65
C ASP A 260 -3.20 -27.98 0.17
N LYS A 261 -4.05 -28.82 0.77
CA LYS A 261 -5.48 -28.92 0.45
C LYS A 261 -6.27 -27.71 0.90
N ALA A 262 -5.89 -27.12 2.03
CA ALA A 262 -6.53 -25.91 2.52
C ALA A 262 -6.36 -24.74 1.54
N LEU A 263 -5.15 -24.55 1.01
CA LEU A 263 -4.87 -23.55 -0.02
C LEU A 263 -5.58 -23.88 -1.33
N GLU A 264 -5.59 -25.15 -1.76
CA GLU A 264 -6.36 -25.61 -2.93
C GLU A 264 -7.84 -25.23 -2.81
N MET A 265 -8.49 -25.55 -1.68
CA MET A 265 -9.90 -25.23 -1.45
C MET A 265 -10.19 -23.71 -1.49
N VAL A 266 -9.31 -22.89 -0.92
CA VAL A 266 -9.46 -21.43 -0.94
C VAL A 266 -9.29 -20.89 -2.36
N ASN A 267 -8.28 -21.36 -3.08
CA ASN A 267 -8.00 -20.94 -4.46
C ASN A 267 -9.10 -21.38 -5.43
N ASP A 268 -9.61 -22.60 -5.29
CA ASP A 268 -10.73 -23.10 -6.08
C ASP A 268 -12.00 -22.28 -5.84
N ALA A 269 -12.34 -22.02 -4.57
CA ALA A 269 -13.48 -21.16 -4.24
C ALA A 269 -13.32 -19.76 -4.85
N LYS A 270 -12.13 -19.17 -4.80
CA LYS A 270 -11.84 -17.89 -5.44
C LYS A 270 -12.00 -17.96 -6.96
N ASN A 271 -11.50 -19.00 -7.61
CA ASN A 271 -11.61 -19.23 -9.05
C ASN A 271 -13.07 -19.46 -9.50
N GLU A 272 -13.91 -20.02 -8.62
CA GLU A 272 -15.36 -20.13 -8.80
C GLU A 272 -16.11 -18.78 -8.61
N GLY A 273 -15.39 -17.71 -8.29
CA GLY A 273 -15.94 -16.35 -8.18
C GLY A 273 -16.34 -15.95 -6.76
N LEU A 274 -15.99 -16.73 -5.73
CA LEU A 274 -16.19 -16.30 -4.36
C LEU A 274 -15.16 -15.23 -3.98
N ASP A 275 -15.62 -14.20 -3.28
CA ASP A 275 -14.73 -13.26 -2.60
C ASP A 275 -14.24 -13.90 -1.29
N ILE A 276 -13.15 -14.66 -1.38
CA ILE A 276 -12.53 -15.36 -0.26
C ILE A 276 -11.03 -15.08 -0.21
N THR A 277 -10.52 -14.85 0.99
CA THR A 277 -9.09 -14.62 1.26
C THR A 277 -8.68 -15.27 2.58
N ALA A 278 -7.37 -15.37 2.84
CA ALA A 278 -6.85 -15.86 4.11
C ALA A 278 -5.57 -15.14 4.53
N CYS A 279 -5.21 -15.25 5.81
CA CYS A 279 -3.93 -14.77 6.35
C CYS A 279 -3.23 -15.80 7.23
N VAL A 280 -1.95 -15.56 7.53
CA VAL A 280 -1.11 -16.32 8.47
C VAL A 280 -0.22 -15.37 9.29
N TYR A 281 0.30 -15.86 10.41
CA TYR A 281 1.46 -15.28 11.10
C TYR A 281 2.69 -16.18 10.88
N PRO A 282 3.91 -15.61 10.78
CA PRO A 282 5.13 -16.36 10.45
C PRO A 282 5.74 -17.09 11.66
N TYR A 283 4.92 -17.83 12.41
CA TYR A 283 5.33 -18.67 13.53
C TYR A 283 4.78 -20.09 13.36
N ASP A 284 5.59 -21.07 13.74
CA ASP A 284 5.32 -22.50 13.71
C ASP A 284 4.69 -23.01 15.03
N PHE A 285 4.08 -22.10 15.79
CA PHE A 285 3.27 -22.40 16.95
C PHE A 285 2.26 -21.28 17.19
N TRP A 286 1.17 -21.63 17.86
CA TRP A 286 0.12 -20.70 18.27
C TRP A 286 0.16 -20.44 19.77
N ALA A 287 -0.55 -19.40 20.23
CA ALA A 287 -0.86 -19.19 21.63
C ALA A 287 -2.34 -18.86 21.84
N THR A 288 -2.86 -19.22 23.00
CA THR A 288 -4.19 -18.83 23.47
C THR A 288 -4.28 -18.95 24.99
N TYR A 289 -5.36 -18.47 25.59
CA TYR A 289 -5.60 -18.59 27.02
C TYR A 289 -5.89 -20.05 27.41
N ILE A 290 -5.22 -20.53 28.47
CA ILE A 290 -5.28 -21.93 28.90
C ILE A 290 -6.67 -22.38 29.38
N ASP A 291 -7.50 -21.44 29.82
CA ASP A 291 -8.89 -21.68 30.24
C ASP A 291 -9.88 -21.83 29.08
N SER A 292 -9.46 -21.51 27.85
CA SER A 292 -10.32 -21.52 26.67
C SER A 292 -10.86 -22.91 26.28
N ALA A 293 -11.88 -22.90 25.41
CA ALA A 293 -12.50 -24.11 24.88
C ALA A 293 -11.52 -25.03 24.13
N ARG A 294 -10.41 -24.49 23.58
CA ARG A 294 -9.39 -25.27 22.87
C ARG A 294 -8.78 -26.36 23.76
N PHE A 295 -8.63 -26.09 25.05
CA PHE A 295 -8.05 -27.00 26.03
C PHE A 295 -9.07 -27.93 26.72
N ARG A 296 -10.29 -28.09 26.17
CA ARG A 296 -11.25 -29.12 26.64
C ARG A 296 -10.69 -30.54 26.44
N PRO A 297 -11.23 -31.57 27.12
CA PRO A 297 -10.76 -32.95 27.00
C PRO A 297 -10.50 -33.39 25.54
N GLY A 298 -9.40 -34.12 25.33
CA GLY A 298 -8.93 -34.53 24.00
C GLY A 298 -8.09 -33.48 23.24
N TRP A 299 -7.65 -32.39 23.89
CA TRP A 299 -6.84 -31.36 23.25
C TRP A 299 -5.46 -31.86 22.81
N GLN A 300 -4.84 -32.78 23.57
CA GLN A 300 -3.55 -33.36 23.23
C GLN A 300 -3.60 -34.09 21.88
N ASP A 301 -4.64 -34.90 21.67
CA ASP A 301 -4.85 -35.61 20.41
C ASP A 301 -5.17 -34.65 19.26
N ARG A 302 -6.04 -33.64 19.50
CA ARG A 302 -6.41 -32.65 18.49
C ARG A 302 -5.22 -31.88 17.94
N PHE A 303 -4.32 -31.46 18.84
CA PHE A 303 -3.20 -30.59 18.51
C PHE A 303 -1.85 -31.30 18.41
N LYS A 304 -1.83 -32.62 18.62
CA LYS A 304 -0.63 -33.49 18.61
C LYS A 304 0.51 -32.98 19.52
N ILE A 305 0.13 -32.50 20.70
CA ILE A 305 1.05 -31.95 21.71
C ILE A 305 0.71 -32.49 23.10
N SER A 306 1.65 -32.36 24.03
CA SER A 306 1.52 -32.73 25.45
C SER A 306 1.62 -31.50 26.36
N TYR A 307 1.43 -31.67 27.67
CA TYR A 307 1.55 -30.57 28.64
C TYR A 307 2.88 -29.80 28.49
N GLU A 308 4.00 -30.52 28.36
CA GLU A 308 5.35 -29.94 28.31
C GLU A 308 5.60 -29.07 27.06
N ASN A 309 4.77 -29.23 26.03
CA ASN A 309 4.80 -28.36 24.85
C ASN A 309 4.27 -26.96 25.16
N LEU A 310 3.48 -26.78 26.22
CA LEU A 310 2.91 -25.51 26.60
C LEU A 310 3.91 -24.71 27.46
N GLN A 311 4.11 -23.46 27.10
CA GLN A 311 4.93 -22.49 27.86
C GLN A 311 4.09 -21.27 28.22
N ILE A 312 4.14 -20.84 29.47
CA ILE A 312 3.46 -19.61 29.91
C ILE A 312 4.20 -18.41 29.30
N GLY A 313 3.48 -17.57 28.55
CA GLY A 313 4.04 -16.36 27.96
C GLY A 313 4.67 -15.44 29.01
N GLY A 314 5.79 -14.80 28.67
CA GLY A 314 6.56 -13.96 29.59
C GLY A 314 7.46 -14.74 30.56
N THR A 315 7.56 -16.07 30.44
CA THR A 315 8.32 -16.91 31.37
C THR A 315 8.99 -18.09 30.66
N ASP A 316 9.90 -18.79 31.35
CA ASP A 316 10.44 -20.10 30.91
C ASP A 316 9.63 -21.30 31.45
N ILE A 317 8.47 -21.05 32.08
CA ILE A 317 7.71 -22.09 32.77
C ILE A 317 6.98 -22.95 31.73
N ARG A 318 7.33 -24.24 31.71
CA ARG A 318 6.58 -25.30 31.01
C ARG A 318 5.47 -25.85 31.90
N ILE A 319 4.35 -26.21 31.27
CA ILE A 319 3.22 -26.79 31.98
C ILE A 319 3.41 -28.30 32.05
N THR A 320 3.09 -28.86 33.21
CA THR A 320 3.05 -30.29 33.47
C THR A 320 1.60 -30.74 33.69
N GLU A 321 1.33 -32.04 33.65
CA GLU A 321 0.01 -32.57 33.98
C GLU A 321 -0.46 -32.10 35.38
N ASP A 322 0.42 -32.19 36.38
CA ASP A 322 0.13 -31.78 37.77
C ASP A 322 -0.13 -30.28 37.94
N THR A 323 0.39 -29.44 37.05
CA THR A 323 0.28 -27.98 37.14
C THR A 323 -0.79 -27.40 36.22
N PHE A 324 -1.34 -28.21 35.31
CA PHE A 324 -2.27 -27.76 34.29
C PHE A 324 -3.53 -27.13 34.87
N ASP A 325 -4.23 -27.81 35.78
CA ASP A 325 -5.47 -27.29 36.38
C ASP A 325 -5.24 -26.03 37.20
N LYS A 326 -4.08 -25.96 37.89
CA LYS A 326 -3.68 -24.77 38.65
C LYS A 326 -3.54 -23.57 37.71
N TYR A 327 -2.76 -23.68 36.64
CA TYR A 327 -2.54 -22.58 35.70
C TYR A 327 -3.79 -22.25 34.89
N ARG A 328 -4.62 -23.26 34.60
CA ARG A 328 -5.91 -23.07 33.94
C ARG A 328 -6.81 -22.08 34.68
N SER A 329 -6.79 -22.08 36.00
CA SER A 329 -7.59 -21.14 36.81
C SER A 329 -7.10 -19.68 36.79
N GLN A 330 -5.94 -19.39 36.19
CA GLN A 330 -5.25 -18.09 36.28
C GLN A 330 -5.38 -17.21 35.03
N HIS A 331 -6.11 -17.66 34.01
CA HIS A 331 -6.31 -16.91 32.75
C HIS A 331 -4.98 -16.50 32.07
N LEU A 332 -4.05 -17.46 31.95
CA LEU A 332 -2.74 -17.23 31.35
C LEU A 332 -2.73 -17.61 29.86
N LEU A 333 -2.08 -16.78 29.05
CA LEU A 333 -1.70 -17.10 27.69
C LEU A 333 -0.57 -18.13 27.69
N VAL A 334 -0.75 -19.20 26.93
CA VAL A 334 0.24 -20.27 26.78
C VAL A 334 0.59 -20.47 25.31
N ALA A 335 1.89 -20.53 25.00
CA ALA A 335 2.42 -20.85 23.68
C ALA A 335 2.57 -22.36 23.52
N ALA A 336 2.04 -22.92 22.43
CA ALA A 336 1.95 -24.35 22.18
C ALA A 336 3.03 -24.81 21.19
N HIS A 337 4.24 -25.08 21.70
CA HIS A 337 5.39 -25.41 20.87
C HIS A 337 5.22 -26.71 20.10
N GLY A 338 5.57 -26.72 18.82
CA GLY A 338 5.47 -27.89 17.94
C GLY A 338 4.04 -28.19 17.49
N SER A 339 3.09 -27.26 17.69
CA SER A 339 1.70 -27.45 17.29
C SER A 339 1.47 -27.26 15.79
N LEU A 340 2.37 -26.58 15.08
CA LEU A 340 2.29 -26.35 13.64
C LEU A 340 3.58 -26.81 12.94
N PRO A 341 3.50 -27.59 11.84
CA PRO A 341 4.68 -27.90 11.03
C PRO A 341 5.23 -26.65 10.29
N GLU A 342 6.54 -26.36 10.41
CA GLU A 342 7.13 -25.20 9.71
C GLU A 342 7.05 -25.32 8.18
N ASP A 343 7.12 -26.54 7.63
CA ASP A 343 6.98 -26.76 6.18
C ASP A 343 5.60 -26.33 5.66
N GLU A 344 4.54 -26.49 6.44
CA GLU A 344 3.20 -26.02 6.08
C GLU A 344 3.09 -24.49 6.19
N LEU A 345 3.74 -23.89 7.18
CA LEU A 345 3.88 -22.44 7.21
C LEU A 345 4.60 -21.94 5.93
N ILE A 346 5.68 -22.60 5.51
CA ILE A 346 6.38 -22.27 4.27
C ILE A 346 5.47 -22.43 3.04
N MET A 347 4.62 -23.46 2.98
CA MET A 347 3.62 -23.62 1.90
C MET A 347 2.69 -22.40 1.82
N SER A 348 2.13 -21.98 2.96
CA SER A 348 1.23 -20.82 2.99
C SER A 348 1.93 -19.49 2.68
N LEU A 349 3.18 -19.30 3.09
CA LEU A 349 3.96 -18.11 2.74
C LEU A 349 4.26 -18.01 1.24
N LYS A 350 4.38 -19.14 0.53
CA LYS A 350 4.62 -19.20 -0.92
C LYS A 350 3.38 -18.94 -1.76
N ASP A 351 2.18 -19.22 -1.23
CA ASP A 351 0.93 -18.93 -1.93
C ASP A 351 0.79 -17.41 -2.11
N PRO A 352 0.62 -16.86 -3.34
CA PRO A 352 0.66 -15.42 -3.58
C PRO A 352 -0.48 -14.64 -2.91
N GLU A 353 -1.60 -15.29 -2.57
CA GLU A 353 -2.82 -14.66 -2.09
C GLU A 353 -2.92 -14.59 -0.56
N ILE A 354 -2.07 -15.33 0.15
CA ILE A 354 -2.02 -15.32 1.62
C ILE A 354 -1.46 -13.99 2.15
N MET A 355 -2.24 -13.33 3.01
CA MET A 355 -1.85 -12.12 3.75
C MET A 355 -1.06 -12.45 5.03
N ILE A 356 -0.41 -11.44 5.60
CA ILE A 356 0.23 -11.52 6.92
C ILE A 356 -0.60 -10.77 7.95
N GLY A 357 -0.87 -11.41 9.08
CA GLY A 357 -1.55 -10.78 10.21
C GLY A 357 -1.05 -11.38 11.52
N SER A 358 -0.81 -10.55 12.54
CA SER A 358 -0.04 -10.98 13.71
C SER A 358 -0.82 -11.87 14.68
N ASP A 359 -2.16 -11.79 14.69
CA ASP A 359 -3.03 -12.48 15.66
C ASP A 359 -2.74 -12.11 17.12
N THR A 360 -2.20 -10.91 17.39
CA THR A 360 -1.96 -10.48 18.77
C THR A 360 -1.70 -8.98 18.93
N ILE A 361 -1.98 -8.47 20.13
CA ILE A 361 -1.35 -7.26 20.67
C ILE A 361 -0.67 -7.63 21.98
N ILE A 362 0.48 -7.03 22.25
CA ILE A 362 1.19 -7.24 23.52
C ILE A 362 0.42 -6.50 24.62
N GLU A 363 -0.06 -7.26 25.59
CA GLU A 363 -0.64 -6.78 26.83
C GLU A 363 0.46 -6.31 27.80
N PRO A 364 0.23 -5.22 28.57
CA PRO A 364 1.21 -4.71 29.53
C PRO A 364 1.61 -5.68 30.64
N SER A 365 0.89 -6.79 30.82
CA SER A 365 1.18 -7.82 31.82
C SER A 365 2.45 -8.63 31.52
N GLY A 366 2.97 -8.57 30.28
CA GLY A 366 4.12 -9.36 29.83
C GLY A 366 3.80 -10.81 29.46
N ASN A 367 2.58 -11.30 29.71
CA ASN A 367 2.14 -12.65 29.37
C ASN A 367 1.69 -12.74 27.90
N ASN A 368 2.64 -12.61 26.96
CA ASN A 368 2.35 -12.50 25.53
C ASN A 368 3.09 -13.52 24.67
N HIS A 369 2.70 -13.57 23.39
CA HIS A 369 3.37 -14.33 22.35
C HIS A 369 4.31 -13.42 21.53
N PRO A 370 5.51 -13.88 21.12
CA PRO A 370 6.50 -13.06 20.41
C PRO A 370 6.01 -12.45 19.09
N ARG A 371 5.05 -13.10 18.43
CA ARG A 371 4.34 -12.57 17.24
C ARG A 371 3.79 -11.15 17.40
N GLY A 372 3.61 -10.65 18.62
CA GLY A 372 3.11 -9.30 18.86
C GLY A 372 4.12 -8.19 18.63
N SER A 373 5.41 -8.48 18.74
CA SER A 373 6.49 -7.52 18.53
C SER A 373 7.36 -7.81 17.32
N GLY A 374 7.24 -9.00 16.71
CA GLY A 374 8.15 -9.43 15.65
C GLY A 374 7.49 -10.15 14.48
N THR A 375 6.19 -10.01 14.22
CA THR A 375 5.56 -10.68 13.06
C THR A 375 6.20 -10.25 11.75
N TYR A 376 6.35 -8.95 11.53
CA TYR A 376 6.78 -8.42 10.25
C TYR A 376 8.29 -8.55 10.09
N SER A 377 9.07 -8.22 11.12
CA SER A 377 10.53 -8.36 11.05
C SER A 377 10.97 -9.82 10.94
N ARG A 378 10.23 -10.78 11.54
CA ARG A 378 10.46 -12.21 11.31
C ARG A 378 10.21 -12.60 9.86
N LEU A 379 9.15 -12.10 9.24
CA LEU A 379 8.87 -12.37 7.82
C LEU A 379 10.05 -11.94 6.95
N PHE A 380 10.52 -10.70 7.10
CA PHE A 380 11.60 -10.16 6.27
C PHE A 380 12.97 -10.77 6.62
N GLY A 381 13.31 -10.88 7.90
CA GLY A 381 14.60 -11.43 8.32
C GLY A 381 14.72 -12.93 8.07
N ARG A 382 13.77 -13.72 8.60
CA ARG A 382 13.85 -15.18 8.55
C ARG A 382 13.36 -15.73 7.20
N TYR A 383 12.24 -15.26 6.68
CA TYR A 383 11.61 -15.89 5.52
C TYR A 383 11.96 -15.25 4.17
N VAL A 384 12.28 -13.95 4.12
CA VAL A 384 12.79 -13.30 2.89
C VAL A 384 14.32 -13.41 2.80
N ARG A 385 15.07 -12.91 3.80
CA ARG A 385 16.54 -12.86 3.74
C ARG A 385 17.19 -14.23 3.95
N GLU A 386 16.89 -14.90 5.06
CA GLU A 386 17.62 -16.12 5.45
C GLU A 386 17.17 -17.37 4.69
N LYS A 387 15.85 -17.64 4.67
CA LYS A 387 15.29 -18.84 4.04
C LYS A 387 14.88 -18.66 2.58
N GLN A 388 14.83 -17.42 2.08
CA GLN A 388 14.47 -17.10 0.69
C GLN A 388 13.17 -17.77 0.21
N VAL A 389 12.16 -17.82 1.09
CA VAL A 389 10.86 -18.45 0.83
C VAL A 389 10.01 -17.62 -0.12
N LEU A 390 10.12 -16.29 -0.04
CA LEU A 390 9.38 -15.33 -0.86
C LEU A 390 10.27 -14.11 -1.15
N SER A 391 9.96 -13.39 -2.24
CA SER A 391 10.69 -12.17 -2.62
C SER A 391 10.35 -11.00 -1.69
N MET A 392 11.18 -9.95 -1.70
CA MET A 392 10.92 -8.69 -0.99
C MET A 392 9.58 -8.07 -1.43
N MET A 393 9.31 -8.02 -2.74
CA MET A 393 8.06 -7.48 -3.28
C MET A 393 6.84 -8.27 -2.84
N ASP A 394 6.91 -9.60 -2.86
CA ASP A 394 5.80 -10.45 -2.40
C ASP A 394 5.53 -10.25 -0.90
N ALA A 395 6.58 -10.20 -0.07
CA ALA A 395 6.43 -9.94 1.36
C ALA A 395 5.78 -8.55 1.63
N ILE A 396 6.18 -7.51 0.91
CA ILE A 396 5.58 -6.17 1.02
C ILE A 396 4.12 -6.18 0.56
N LYS A 397 3.81 -6.88 -0.54
CA LYS A 397 2.44 -7.04 -1.05
C LYS A 397 1.54 -7.68 0.00
N LYS A 398 2.02 -8.72 0.70
CA LYS A 398 1.27 -9.47 1.73
C LYS A 398 1.07 -8.75 3.04
N THR A 399 1.96 -7.81 3.38
CA THR A 399 1.93 -7.05 4.64
C THR A 399 1.24 -5.69 4.49
N SER A 400 1.07 -5.21 3.25
CA SER A 400 0.58 -3.84 2.98
C SER A 400 -0.56 -3.83 1.95
N TYR A 401 -0.28 -4.23 0.70
CA TYR A 401 -1.23 -4.04 -0.39
C TYR A 401 -2.46 -4.95 -0.30
N LEU A 402 -2.26 -6.25 -0.06
CA LEU A 402 -3.37 -7.21 0.06
C LEU A 402 -4.29 -6.88 1.26
N PRO A 403 -3.75 -6.56 2.47
CA PRO A 403 -4.58 -6.06 3.56
C PRO A 403 -5.36 -4.79 3.20
N ALA A 404 -4.74 -3.82 2.53
CA ALA A 404 -5.45 -2.63 2.08
C ALA A 404 -6.56 -2.96 1.08
N LYS A 405 -6.28 -3.82 0.09
CA LYS A 405 -7.25 -4.29 -0.90
C LYS A 405 -8.42 -5.02 -0.27
N ARG A 406 -8.19 -5.80 0.79
CA ARG A 406 -9.27 -6.50 1.50
C ARG A 406 -10.27 -5.55 2.13
N MET A 407 -9.80 -4.38 2.56
CA MET A 407 -10.58 -3.43 3.36
C MET A 407 -11.11 -2.23 2.57
N GLU A 408 -10.64 -2.00 1.34
CA GLU A 408 -10.93 -0.75 0.60
C GLU A 408 -12.39 -0.57 0.17
N ASP A 409 -13.16 -1.65 0.10
CA ASP A 409 -14.58 -1.61 -0.23
C ASP A 409 -15.42 -1.09 0.95
N ILE A 410 -15.20 -1.64 2.14
CA ILE A 410 -15.91 -1.21 3.35
C ILE A 410 -15.34 0.11 3.89
N ALA A 411 -14.03 0.36 3.74
CA ALA A 411 -13.36 1.56 4.22
C ALA A 411 -12.59 2.25 3.07
N PRO A 412 -13.21 3.21 2.38
CA PRO A 412 -12.62 3.86 1.20
C PRO A 412 -11.27 4.53 1.46
N SER A 413 -10.96 4.91 2.70
CA SER A 413 -9.65 5.45 3.10
C SER A 413 -8.51 4.46 2.84
N MET A 414 -8.76 3.15 2.87
CA MET A 414 -7.76 2.12 2.60
C MET A 414 -7.31 2.09 1.13
N LYS A 415 -8.08 2.69 0.21
CA LYS A 415 -7.63 2.89 -1.19
C LYS A 415 -6.36 3.73 -1.29
N ASN A 416 -6.07 4.56 -0.28
CA ASN A 416 -4.89 5.42 -0.24
C ASN A 416 -3.75 4.80 0.58
N LYS A 417 -3.90 3.57 1.09
CA LYS A 417 -2.93 2.90 1.95
C LYS A 417 -2.39 1.63 1.28
N GLY A 418 -1.26 1.14 1.81
CA GLY A 418 -0.63 -0.10 1.36
C GLY A 418 0.02 -0.02 -0.03
N ARG A 419 0.30 1.19 -0.54
CA ARG A 419 0.88 1.46 -1.87
C ARG A 419 1.69 2.77 -1.85
N ILE A 420 2.70 2.90 -2.72
CA ILE A 420 3.52 4.12 -2.86
C ILE A 420 3.14 4.81 -4.17
N GLU A 421 2.14 5.67 -4.13
CA GLU A 421 1.61 6.38 -5.31
C GLU A 421 1.35 7.84 -4.97
N ILE A 422 1.35 8.71 -5.98
CA ILE A 422 0.97 10.12 -5.78
C ILE A 422 -0.44 10.20 -5.15
N GLY A 423 -0.60 11.01 -4.11
CA GLY A 423 -1.88 11.17 -3.39
C GLY A 423 -2.22 10.05 -2.38
N SER A 424 -1.43 8.97 -2.32
CA SER A 424 -1.53 7.99 -1.25
C SER A 424 -1.18 8.61 0.10
N ASP A 425 -1.74 8.08 1.18
CA ASP A 425 -1.36 8.46 2.54
C ASP A 425 0.12 8.12 2.74
N ALA A 426 0.86 9.04 3.36
CA ALA A 426 2.26 8.86 3.73
C ALA A 426 2.39 7.97 4.98
N ASP A 427 1.89 6.74 4.86
CA ASP A 427 2.15 5.63 5.77
C ASP A 427 3.29 4.79 5.16
N ILE A 428 4.50 4.91 5.72
CA ILE A 428 5.73 4.37 5.12
C ILE A 428 6.55 3.67 6.19
N THR A 429 7.13 2.52 5.83
CA THR A 429 8.13 1.82 6.65
C THR A 429 9.44 1.78 5.87
N ILE A 430 10.52 2.23 6.51
CA ILE A 430 11.87 2.21 5.96
C ILE A 430 12.69 1.26 6.82
N PHE A 431 13.29 0.25 6.20
CA PHE A 431 14.04 -0.77 6.93
C PHE A 431 15.28 -1.22 6.18
N ASN A 432 16.26 -1.68 6.93
CA ASN A 432 17.49 -2.26 6.44
C ASN A 432 17.25 -3.74 6.08
N PRO A 433 17.35 -4.12 4.79
CA PRO A 433 17.09 -5.50 4.37
C PRO A 433 18.12 -6.49 4.94
N ASP A 434 19.32 -6.04 5.30
CA ASP A 434 20.40 -6.88 5.79
C ASP A 434 20.28 -7.17 7.29
N THR A 435 19.60 -6.32 8.07
CA THR A 435 19.54 -6.44 9.54
C THR A 435 18.15 -6.69 10.11
N ILE A 436 17.07 -6.45 9.35
CA ILE A 436 15.70 -6.65 9.84
C ILE A 436 15.48 -8.06 10.41
N ILE A 437 15.05 -8.18 11.67
CA ILE A 437 14.78 -9.47 12.33
C ILE A 437 13.95 -9.29 13.62
N ASP A 438 13.14 -10.27 13.96
CA ASP A 438 12.50 -10.38 15.28
C ASP A 438 13.50 -10.79 16.37
N LYS A 439 13.32 -10.25 17.58
CA LYS A 439 14.13 -10.63 18.75
C LYS A 439 13.32 -11.25 19.88
N SER A 440 12.01 -11.05 19.86
CA SER A 440 11.15 -11.52 20.92
C SER A 440 11.09 -13.04 20.97
N THR A 441 10.97 -13.55 22.19
CA THR A 441 10.79 -14.97 22.48
C THR A 441 9.53 -15.16 23.30
N VAL A 442 9.12 -16.40 23.57
CA VAL A 442 8.00 -16.65 24.49
C VAL A 442 8.32 -16.14 25.90
N LYS A 443 9.59 -16.24 26.33
CA LYS A 443 10.06 -15.75 27.63
C LYS A 443 10.08 -14.22 27.66
N GLU A 444 10.65 -13.60 26.64
CA GLU A 444 10.86 -12.15 26.54
C GLU A 444 10.06 -11.64 25.35
N SER A 445 8.75 -11.57 25.56
CA SER A 445 7.76 -11.32 24.49
C SER A 445 7.68 -9.87 24.03
N ASP A 446 8.30 -8.95 24.76
CA ASP A 446 8.27 -7.51 24.54
C ASP A 446 9.60 -6.94 24.01
N ILE A 447 10.58 -7.78 23.68
CA ILE A 447 11.81 -7.32 23.02
C ILE A 447 11.44 -6.76 21.63
N PRO A 448 11.82 -5.51 21.31
CA PRO A 448 11.60 -4.94 19.99
C PRO A 448 12.37 -5.65 18.88
N SER A 449 11.83 -5.63 17.66
CA SER A 449 12.55 -5.98 16.44
C SER A 449 13.73 -5.04 16.16
N GLU A 450 14.68 -5.53 15.37
CA GLU A 450 15.80 -4.74 14.83
C GLU A 450 15.63 -4.48 13.33
N GLY A 451 16.34 -3.48 12.81
CA GLY A 451 16.47 -3.20 11.37
C GLY A 451 15.33 -2.42 10.73
N VAL A 452 14.22 -2.16 11.44
CA VAL A 452 13.30 -1.08 11.06
C VAL A 452 13.97 0.24 11.42
N GLU A 453 14.14 1.15 10.47
CA GLU A 453 14.89 2.41 10.64
C GLU A 453 13.94 3.58 10.87
N TYR A 454 12.94 3.74 9.99
CA TYR A 454 11.92 4.77 10.13
C TYR A 454 10.50 4.20 9.94
N VAL A 455 9.56 4.79 10.67
CA VAL A 455 8.12 4.60 10.44
C VAL A 455 7.46 5.95 10.39
N ILE A 456 6.69 6.18 9.33
CA ILE A 456 5.93 7.40 9.08
C ILE A 456 4.46 7.01 9.05
N VAL A 457 3.62 7.73 9.79
CA VAL A 457 2.17 7.54 9.80
C VAL A 457 1.50 8.87 9.47
N ASN A 458 0.67 8.89 8.44
CA ASN A 458 0.01 10.09 7.90
C ASN A 458 0.98 11.29 7.75
N GLY A 459 2.19 11.04 7.24
CA GLY A 459 3.21 12.07 6.98
C GLY A 459 3.97 12.57 8.22
N VAL A 460 3.84 11.90 9.37
CA VAL A 460 4.58 12.22 10.60
C VAL A 460 5.52 11.07 10.95
N VAL A 461 6.80 11.36 11.17
CA VAL A 461 7.78 10.38 11.65
C VAL A 461 7.43 9.97 13.09
N VAL A 462 7.04 8.72 13.27
CA VAL A 462 6.71 8.13 14.59
C VAL A 462 7.83 7.25 15.15
N LYS A 463 8.76 6.84 14.29
CA LYS A 463 9.98 6.12 14.65
C LYS A 463 11.14 6.62 13.79
N ASN A 464 12.31 6.83 14.40
CA ASN A 464 13.58 7.13 13.74
C ASN A 464 14.71 6.26 14.33
N SER A 465 15.98 6.64 14.09
CA SER A 465 17.17 5.94 14.58
C SER A 465 17.27 5.87 16.11
N ASP A 466 16.67 6.82 16.83
CA ASP A 466 16.69 6.88 18.30
C ASP A 466 15.54 6.07 18.94
N GLY A 467 14.66 5.49 18.11
CA GLY A 467 13.49 4.73 18.55
C GLY A 467 12.17 5.45 18.24
N ILE A 468 11.18 5.29 19.12
CA ILE A 468 9.88 5.96 18.99
C ILE A 468 10.03 7.46 19.24
N VAL A 469 9.45 8.28 18.36
CA VAL A 469 9.36 9.73 18.54
C VAL A 469 8.27 10.02 19.57
N GLU A 470 8.64 10.68 20.67
CA GLU A 470 7.69 11.00 21.73
C GLU A 470 6.78 12.19 21.39
N GLY A 471 5.57 12.19 21.95
CA GLY A 471 4.62 13.31 21.84
C GLY A 471 3.89 13.43 20.50
N VAL A 472 4.12 12.52 19.54
CA VAL A 472 3.43 12.47 18.26
C VAL A 472 2.43 11.32 18.19
N TYR A 473 1.21 11.61 17.74
CA TYR A 473 0.12 10.65 17.68
C TYR A 473 -0.72 10.87 16.42
N PRO A 474 -0.14 10.61 15.23
CA PRO A 474 -0.77 10.93 13.95
C PRO A 474 -1.84 9.92 13.51
N GLY A 475 -2.03 8.84 14.27
CA GLY A 475 -2.97 7.77 13.96
C GLY A 475 -4.41 8.25 13.81
N ARG A 476 -5.08 7.81 12.75
CA ARG A 476 -6.46 8.19 12.43
C ARG A 476 -7.40 6.98 12.46
N PRO A 477 -8.68 7.18 12.82
CA PRO A 477 -9.67 6.11 12.74
C PRO A 477 -9.93 5.74 11.27
N ILE A 478 -9.83 4.44 10.96
CA ILE A 478 -10.29 3.85 9.71
C ILE A 478 -11.70 3.35 9.96
N LYS A 479 -12.69 3.93 9.27
CA LYS A 479 -14.11 3.64 9.47
C LYS A 479 -14.77 3.11 8.20
N SER A 480 -15.88 2.42 8.37
CA SER A 480 -16.76 2.05 7.25
C SER A 480 -17.21 3.29 6.47
N TYR A 481 -17.61 3.12 5.21
CA TYR A 481 -18.07 4.21 4.35
C TYR A 481 -19.33 4.94 4.87
N PHE A 482 -20.05 4.36 5.84
CA PHE A 482 -21.18 5.01 6.50
C PHE A 482 -20.75 6.14 7.43
N ALA A 483 -19.64 5.95 8.14
CA ALA A 483 -19.11 6.91 9.10
C ALA A 483 -17.80 7.58 8.64
N GLY A 484 -17.22 7.12 7.54
CA GLY A 484 -15.98 7.59 6.96
C GLY A 484 -16.21 8.28 5.61
N GLY A 485 -15.75 9.53 5.50
CA GLY A 485 -15.67 10.23 4.22
C GLY A 485 -14.25 10.18 3.67
N THR A 486 -14.10 9.80 2.40
CA THR A 486 -12.85 10.05 1.67
C THR A 486 -13.20 10.75 0.36
N PRO A 487 -12.74 11.99 0.13
CA PRO A 487 -12.90 12.62 -1.18
C PRO A 487 -12.20 11.76 -2.23
N GLU A 488 -12.96 11.20 -3.16
CA GLU A 488 -12.38 10.43 -4.26
C GLU A 488 -12.13 11.37 -5.43
N ASN A 489 -10.87 11.46 -5.88
CA ASN A 489 -10.55 12.10 -7.15
C ASN A 489 -11.05 11.18 -8.28
N LYS A 490 -12.24 11.47 -8.79
CA LYS A 490 -12.90 10.71 -9.85
C LYS A 490 -12.19 10.93 -11.19
N PRO A 491 -12.18 9.93 -12.09
CA PRO A 491 -11.74 10.16 -13.45
C PRO A 491 -12.61 11.25 -14.09
N ILE A 492 -12.02 12.02 -14.99
CA ILE A 492 -12.73 13.01 -15.79
C ILE A 492 -13.21 12.36 -17.08
N ASP A 493 -14.40 12.74 -17.54
CA ASP A 493 -14.87 12.36 -18.87
C ASP A 493 -13.90 12.96 -19.91
N PHE A 494 -13.25 12.08 -20.66
CA PHE A 494 -12.20 12.46 -21.59
C PHE A 494 -12.34 11.73 -22.92
N SER A 495 -12.68 12.48 -23.96
CA SER A 495 -12.93 11.91 -25.28
C SER A 495 -11.64 11.76 -26.07
N LEU A 496 -11.52 10.65 -26.79
CA LEU A 496 -10.43 10.37 -27.70
C LEU A 496 -10.99 10.18 -29.11
N ASN A 497 -10.58 11.02 -30.05
CA ASN A 497 -10.95 10.89 -31.45
C ASN A 497 -9.73 10.48 -32.28
N ILE A 498 -9.79 9.31 -32.94
CA ILE A 498 -8.72 8.83 -33.82
C ILE A 498 -9.27 8.74 -35.25
N ASN A 499 -8.80 9.61 -36.15
CA ASN A 499 -9.25 9.70 -37.55
C ASN A 499 -10.77 9.72 -37.70
N ASP A 500 -11.40 10.66 -36.99
CA ASP A 500 -12.85 10.89 -37.00
C ASP A 500 -13.66 9.71 -36.42
N LYS A 501 -13.00 8.74 -35.76
CA LYS A 501 -13.66 7.72 -34.93
C LYS A 501 -13.60 8.13 -33.46
N ALA A 502 -14.77 8.31 -32.86
CA ALA A 502 -14.89 8.57 -31.44
C ALA A 502 -14.59 7.31 -30.60
N GLY A 503 -13.91 7.54 -29.49
CA GLY A 503 -13.69 6.62 -28.38
C GLY A 503 -13.54 7.41 -27.09
N ASP A 504 -13.46 6.71 -25.96
CA ASP A 504 -13.34 7.33 -24.64
C ASP A 504 -12.21 6.66 -23.84
N LEU A 505 -11.50 7.48 -23.06
CA LEU A 505 -10.51 7.02 -22.09
C LEU A 505 -11.12 7.06 -20.70
N LYS A 506 -11.10 5.93 -19.97
CA LYS A 506 -11.82 5.79 -18.69
C LYS A 506 -10.96 6.16 -17.49
N ASN A 507 -9.64 6.12 -17.65
CA ASN A 507 -8.66 6.45 -16.63
C ASN A 507 -7.89 7.71 -17.03
N VAL A 508 -8.58 8.84 -16.99
CA VAL A 508 -7.99 10.17 -17.12
C VAL A 508 -8.27 10.96 -15.85
N TYR A 509 -7.23 11.56 -15.27
CA TYR A 509 -7.34 12.25 -13.98
C TYR A 509 -6.72 13.63 -14.06
N LYS A 510 -7.28 14.57 -13.29
CA LYS A 510 -6.67 15.87 -13.03
C LYS A 510 -5.92 15.81 -11.70
N ILE A 511 -4.61 16.08 -11.73
CA ILE A 511 -3.73 16.07 -10.55
C ILE A 511 -2.91 17.36 -10.60
N ASN A 512 -2.99 18.21 -9.57
CA ASN A 512 -2.31 19.51 -9.53
C ASN A 512 -2.51 20.33 -10.81
N ASP A 513 -3.77 20.46 -11.22
CA ASP A 513 -4.22 21.13 -12.45
C ASP A 513 -3.73 20.58 -13.79
N LYS A 514 -3.04 19.44 -13.77
CA LYS A 514 -2.52 18.75 -14.94
C LYS A 514 -3.37 17.52 -15.28
N THR A 515 -3.65 17.31 -16.56
CA THR A 515 -4.40 16.15 -17.04
C THR A 515 -3.47 14.99 -17.35
N TYR A 516 -3.71 13.85 -16.71
CA TYR A 516 -2.92 12.64 -16.81
C TYR A 516 -3.73 11.51 -17.43
N ILE A 517 -3.15 10.84 -18.41
CA ILE A 517 -3.76 9.76 -19.19
C ILE A 517 -3.00 8.46 -18.91
N SER A 518 -3.74 7.38 -18.65
CA SER A 518 -3.17 6.05 -18.46
C SER A 518 -2.42 5.60 -19.72
N ILE A 519 -1.15 5.22 -19.56
CA ILE A 519 -0.33 4.70 -20.66
C ILE A 519 -0.95 3.43 -21.23
N LYS A 520 -1.48 2.57 -20.36
CA LYS A 520 -2.11 1.29 -20.74
C LYS A 520 -3.33 1.52 -21.63
N GLU A 521 -4.21 2.43 -21.24
CA GLU A 521 -5.40 2.74 -22.04
C GLU A 521 -5.05 3.41 -23.35
N LEU A 522 -4.13 4.40 -23.32
CA LEU A 522 -3.69 5.09 -24.52
C LEU A 522 -3.07 4.12 -25.53
N SER A 523 -2.22 3.21 -25.06
CA SER A 523 -1.57 2.22 -25.90
C SER A 523 -2.56 1.21 -26.46
N THR A 524 -3.58 0.83 -25.69
CA THR A 524 -4.67 -0.02 -26.17
C THR A 524 -5.47 0.68 -27.27
N ALA A 525 -5.78 1.97 -27.10
CA ALA A 525 -6.51 2.76 -28.09
C ALA A 525 -5.71 3.00 -29.38
N LEU A 526 -4.37 3.05 -29.28
CA LEU A 526 -3.46 3.32 -30.39
C LEU A 526 -2.78 2.06 -30.97
N ASP A 527 -3.16 0.87 -30.50
CA ASP A 527 -2.54 -0.41 -30.89
C ASP A 527 -1.00 -0.38 -30.73
N LEU A 528 -0.55 0.10 -29.56
CA LEU A 528 0.86 0.15 -29.17
C LEU A 528 1.18 -0.98 -28.20
N ASN A 529 2.25 -1.71 -28.48
CA ASN A 529 2.85 -2.65 -27.54
C ASN A 529 3.51 -1.89 -26.39
N ILE A 530 3.28 -2.32 -25.14
CA ILE A 530 3.93 -1.78 -23.95
C ILE A 530 4.79 -2.87 -23.32
N LYS A 531 6.04 -2.53 -22.99
CA LYS A 531 6.89 -3.30 -22.08
C LYS A 531 7.21 -2.43 -20.87
N ASP A 532 6.86 -2.92 -19.69
CA ASP A 532 7.17 -2.31 -18.40
C ASP A 532 8.11 -3.27 -17.68
N ASP A 533 9.36 -2.83 -17.44
CA ASP A 533 10.42 -3.66 -16.85
C ASP A 533 10.38 -3.69 -15.32
N LYS A 534 9.44 -2.96 -14.70
CA LYS A 534 9.27 -2.84 -13.25
C LYS A 534 10.40 -2.14 -12.51
N ASP A 535 11.42 -1.63 -13.20
CA ASP A 535 12.46 -0.77 -12.60
C ASP A 535 12.17 0.74 -12.79
N GLY A 536 11.05 1.02 -13.47
CA GLY A 536 10.58 2.36 -13.80
C GLY A 536 10.71 2.71 -15.28
N ASN A 537 11.38 1.90 -16.12
CA ASN A 537 11.37 2.15 -17.57
C ASN A 537 10.13 1.54 -18.23
N ILE A 538 9.54 2.32 -19.12
CA ILE A 538 8.38 1.90 -19.92
C ILE A 538 8.69 2.15 -21.39
N ASN A 539 8.67 1.07 -22.15
CA ASN A 539 8.90 1.09 -23.58
C ASN A 539 7.56 0.92 -24.32
N LEU A 540 7.26 1.86 -25.21
CA LEU A 540 6.12 1.82 -26.12
C LEU A 540 6.62 1.58 -27.55
N ASN A 541 6.24 0.44 -28.14
CA ASN A 541 6.52 0.06 -29.54
C ASN A 541 7.99 0.16 -29.97
N ASP A 542 8.93 -0.08 -29.06
CA ASP A 542 10.38 0.07 -29.26
C ASP A 542 10.80 1.46 -29.79
N SER A 543 9.88 2.43 -29.70
CA SER A 543 10.00 3.75 -30.30
C SER A 543 10.03 4.84 -29.25
N LEU A 544 9.34 4.66 -28.12
CA LEU A 544 9.39 5.60 -27.00
C LEU A 544 9.79 4.85 -25.73
N ASN A 545 10.91 5.25 -25.13
CA ASN A 545 11.28 4.84 -23.79
C ASN A 545 11.07 6.03 -22.86
N ILE A 546 10.18 5.88 -21.88
CA ILE A 546 10.03 6.84 -20.79
C ILE A 546 10.50 6.20 -19.49
N LYS A 547 10.77 7.03 -18.49
CA LYS A 547 11.10 6.58 -17.14
C LYS A 547 10.21 7.28 -16.13
N ILE A 548 9.61 6.52 -15.22
CA ILE A 548 8.77 7.06 -14.13
C ILE A 548 9.58 8.08 -13.34
N GLY A 549 8.95 9.18 -12.94
CA GLY A 549 9.60 10.20 -12.10
C GLY A 549 10.79 10.89 -12.79
N ASN A 550 10.87 10.84 -14.12
CA ASN A 550 11.94 11.45 -14.89
C ASN A 550 11.38 12.08 -16.17
N ARG A 551 11.76 13.34 -16.43
CA ARG A 551 11.34 14.05 -17.64
C ARG A 551 12.12 13.63 -18.88
N LYS A 552 13.29 13.02 -18.74
CA LYS A 552 14.07 12.54 -19.88
C LYS A 552 13.41 11.28 -20.46
N ALA A 553 13.20 11.28 -21.77
CA ALA A 553 12.70 10.15 -22.52
C ALA A 553 13.49 9.99 -23.83
N VAL A 554 13.39 8.82 -24.45
CA VAL A 554 14.05 8.51 -25.72
C VAL A 554 12.99 8.17 -26.76
N LEU A 555 12.82 9.03 -27.77
CA LEU A 555 11.92 8.81 -28.90
C LEU A 555 12.74 8.50 -30.16
N LYS A 556 12.62 7.28 -30.68
CA LYS A 556 13.32 6.78 -31.88
C LYS A 556 14.84 7.03 -31.83
N ASN A 557 15.45 6.63 -30.73
CA ASN A 557 16.89 6.82 -30.45
C ASN A 557 17.33 8.29 -30.35
N LYS A 558 16.41 9.23 -30.11
CA LYS A 558 16.72 10.64 -29.82
C LYS A 558 16.22 11.00 -28.43
N ASP A 559 17.08 11.64 -27.67
CA ASP A 559 16.71 12.19 -26.37
C ASP A 559 15.70 13.33 -26.55
N ILE A 560 14.62 13.25 -25.79
CA ILE A 560 13.59 14.28 -25.67
C ILE A 560 13.37 14.60 -24.19
N ASN A 561 12.87 15.80 -23.91
CA ASN A 561 12.42 16.17 -22.59
C ASN A 561 10.90 16.30 -22.59
N LEU A 562 10.25 15.54 -21.72
CA LEU A 562 8.86 15.71 -21.37
C LEU A 562 8.70 16.99 -20.53
N LYS A 563 7.55 17.64 -20.68
CA LYS A 563 7.15 18.79 -19.85
C LYS A 563 6.93 18.34 -18.41
N THR A 564 6.44 17.12 -18.22
CA THR A 564 6.15 16.56 -16.89
C THR A 564 6.69 15.15 -16.72
N GLU A 565 6.84 14.72 -15.48
CA GLU A 565 7.24 13.34 -15.16
C GLU A 565 6.06 12.38 -15.39
N PRO A 566 6.31 11.20 -15.96
CA PRO A 566 5.37 10.09 -15.84
C PRO A 566 5.21 9.71 -14.36
N ILE A 567 3.98 9.43 -13.93
CA ILE A 567 3.66 9.21 -12.51
C ILE A 567 2.97 7.86 -12.28
N ILE A 568 3.10 7.33 -11.06
CA ILE A 568 2.26 6.22 -10.58
C ILE A 568 1.10 6.79 -9.79
N TYR A 569 -0.11 6.39 -10.15
CA TYR A 569 -1.34 6.82 -9.53
C TYR A 569 -2.43 5.76 -9.68
N LYS A 570 -3.20 5.43 -8.65
CA LYS A 570 -4.31 4.47 -8.73
C LYS A 570 -3.96 3.17 -9.47
N GLY A 571 -2.82 2.56 -9.13
CA GLY A 571 -2.35 1.28 -9.68
C GLY A 571 -1.98 1.29 -11.17
N ASN A 572 -1.82 2.46 -11.80
CA ASN A 572 -1.38 2.58 -13.19
C ASN A 572 -0.27 3.62 -13.35
N VAL A 573 0.41 3.58 -14.50
CA VAL A 573 1.37 4.62 -14.90
C VAL A 573 0.72 5.57 -15.89
N TYR A 574 0.91 6.87 -15.66
CA TYR A 574 0.29 7.94 -16.43
C TYR A 574 1.34 8.85 -17.05
N ILE A 575 1.00 9.40 -18.21
CA ILE A 575 1.68 10.54 -18.82
C ILE A 575 0.74 11.73 -18.90
N ASN A 576 1.30 12.93 -18.91
CA ASN A 576 0.51 14.14 -19.06
C ASN A 576 0.03 14.31 -20.51
N SER A 577 -1.20 14.76 -20.69
CA SER A 577 -1.76 14.98 -22.02
C SER A 577 -0.93 15.95 -22.86
N SER A 578 -0.35 16.98 -22.25
CA SER A 578 0.46 18.00 -22.95
C SER A 578 1.79 17.48 -23.52
N ASP A 579 2.22 16.28 -23.12
CA ASP A 579 3.40 15.59 -23.64
C ASP A 579 3.10 14.75 -24.89
N LEU A 580 1.81 14.50 -25.19
CA LEU A 580 1.40 13.68 -26.33
C LEU A 580 1.78 14.30 -27.67
N ASP A 581 1.73 15.62 -27.80
CA ASP A 581 2.24 16.33 -28.98
C ASP A 581 3.74 16.06 -29.20
N THR A 582 4.52 15.96 -28.14
CA THR A 582 5.95 15.62 -28.29
C THR A 582 6.16 14.17 -28.71
N ILE A 583 5.31 13.27 -28.22
CA ILE A 583 5.46 11.82 -28.38
C ILE A 583 4.91 11.30 -29.72
N LEU A 584 3.78 11.85 -30.18
CA LEU A 584 2.98 11.29 -31.27
C LEU A 584 2.92 12.16 -32.55
N ASN A 585 3.59 13.32 -32.57
CA ASN A 585 3.53 14.26 -33.71
C ASN A 585 4.09 13.71 -35.02
N ASP A 586 4.84 12.62 -34.99
CA ASP A 586 5.43 11.99 -36.17
C ASP A 586 4.37 11.28 -37.02
N LYS A 587 3.33 10.74 -36.37
CA LYS A 587 2.24 9.98 -36.99
C LYS A 587 0.94 10.78 -37.07
N TYR A 588 0.70 11.67 -36.11
CA TYR A 588 -0.57 12.35 -35.95
C TYR A 588 -0.43 13.87 -35.93
N ASN A 589 -1.38 14.56 -36.54
CA ASN A 589 -1.74 15.92 -36.16
C ASN A 589 -2.62 15.83 -34.92
N ILE A 590 -2.23 16.53 -33.86
CA ILE A 590 -2.80 16.40 -32.52
C ILE A 590 -3.46 17.72 -32.15
N ASP A 591 -4.72 17.65 -31.75
CA ASP A 591 -5.43 18.75 -31.11
C ASP A 591 -5.81 18.34 -29.69
N ILE A 592 -5.33 19.08 -28.70
CA ILE A 592 -5.51 18.81 -27.28
C ILE A 592 -6.36 19.94 -26.70
N SER A 593 -7.55 19.57 -26.22
CA SER A 593 -8.41 20.45 -25.44
C SER A 593 -8.48 19.97 -23.98
N ASN A 594 -9.17 20.72 -23.11
CA ASN A 594 -9.24 20.40 -21.68
C ASN A 594 -9.76 18.98 -21.40
N ASN A 595 -10.73 18.48 -22.20
CA ASN A 595 -11.40 17.19 -21.97
C ASN A 595 -11.43 16.30 -23.23
N ALA A 596 -10.64 16.60 -24.26
CA ALA A 596 -10.60 15.76 -25.46
C ALA A 596 -9.26 15.85 -26.18
N ILE A 597 -8.89 14.75 -26.82
CA ILE A 597 -7.77 14.68 -27.77
C ILE A 597 -8.27 14.19 -29.11
N SER A 598 -7.90 14.89 -30.17
CA SER A 598 -8.10 14.46 -31.55
C SER A 598 -6.77 14.15 -32.22
N LEU A 599 -6.66 12.95 -32.78
CA LEU A 599 -5.50 12.42 -33.48
C LEU A 599 -5.88 12.14 -34.94
N LYS A 600 -5.33 12.90 -35.88
CA LYS A 600 -5.52 12.68 -37.32
C LYS A 600 -4.21 12.23 -37.95
N TYR A 601 -4.22 11.15 -38.74
CA TYR A 601 -3.02 10.70 -39.44
C TYR A 601 -2.45 11.84 -40.27
N ARG A 602 -1.13 12.02 -40.20
CA ARG A 602 -0.45 12.85 -41.17
C ARG A 602 -0.51 12.17 -42.53
N GLU A 603 -0.91 12.93 -43.55
CA GLU A 603 -0.78 12.47 -44.92
C GLU A 603 0.71 12.22 -45.19
N LYS A 604 1.04 10.99 -45.65
CA LYS A 604 2.38 10.74 -46.18
C LYS A 604 2.53 11.66 -47.39
N GLU A 605 3.51 12.56 -47.37
CA GLU A 605 3.99 13.17 -48.61
C GLU A 605 4.30 12.02 -49.57
N SER A 606 3.54 11.96 -50.66
CA SER A 606 3.78 11.02 -51.74
C SER A 606 5.16 11.37 -52.30
N SER A 607 6.15 10.51 -52.07
CA SER A 607 7.40 10.57 -52.78
C SER A 607 7.08 10.53 -54.27
N GLU A 608 7.28 11.65 -54.96
CA GLU A 608 7.17 11.74 -56.41
C GLU A 608 8.05 10.65 -57.03
N ASN A 609 7.42 9.77 -57.82
CA ASN A 609 8.12 8.91 -58.75
C ASN A 609 8.96 9.79 -59.68
N PRO A 610 10.25 9.49 -59.93
CA PRO A 610 11.05 10.26 -60.86
C PRO A 610 10.53 10.02 -62.28
N SER A 611 9.83 11.01 -62.83
CA SER A 611 9.52 11.06 -64.26
C SER A 611 10.79 11.42 -65.02
N THR A 612 11.16 10.53 -65.92
CA THR A 612 12.15 10.74 -66.97
C THR A 612 11.61 11.76 -67.98
N SER A 613 12.24 12.94 -68.10
CA SER A 613 12.69 13.49 -69.38
C SER A 613 13.33 14.88 -69.26
N ASP A 614 14.37 15.05 -70.09
CA ASP A 614 14.88 16.26 -70.72
C ASP A 614 15.65 17.33 -69.93
N ASN A 615 16.97 17.13 -70.00
CA ASN A 615 17.97 18.12 -70.36
C ASN A 615 17.44 19.47 -70.89
N ASN A 616 17.59 20.53 -70.08
CA ASN A 616 18.17 21.76 -70.60
C ASN A 616 18.83 22.63 -69.52
N LYS A 617 20.01 23.13 -69.91
CA LYS A 617 20.94 24.00 -69.18
C LYS A 617 20.29 25.09 -68.33
N LYS A 618 20.83 25.30 -67.12
CA LYS A 618 21.50 26.56 -66.72
C LYS A 618 22.17 26.42 -65.34
N THR A 619 23.48 26.58 -65.34
CA THR A 619 24.34 26.73 -64.17
C THR A 619 23.93 27.98 -63.39
N TYR A 620 23.50 27.81 -62.13
CA TYR A 620 23.44 28.89 -61.14
C TYR A 620 24.26 28.48 -59.92
N ILE A 621 25.35 29.20 -59.71
CA ILE A 621 26.18 29.16 -58.50
C ILE A 621 25.40 29.96 -57.44
N GLY A 622 24.80 29.25 -56.49
CA GLY A 622 24.14 29.83 -55.32
C GLY A 622 25.06 29.75 -54.10
N ILE A 623 25.92 30.74 -53.95
CA ILE A 623 26.71 30.97 -52.73
C ILE A 623 25.75 31.40 -51.62
N SER A 624 25.86 30.74 -50.47
CA SER A 624 25.15 31.04 -49.23
C SER A 624 25.44 32.46 -48.74
N ILE A 625 24.51 33.39 -48.96
CA ILE A 625 24.49 34.69 -48.29
C ILE A 625 23.58 34.55 -47.06
N PHE A 626 24.15 33.98 -45.99
CA PHE A 626 23.58 34.09 -44.64
C PHE A 626 24.71 34.17 -43.61
N SER A 627 25.62 35.13 -43.81
CA SER A 627 26.68 35.46 -42.84
C SER A 627 27.14 36.93 -42.91
N ILE A 628 26.37 37.82 -43.55
CA ILE A 628 26.71 39.25 -43.65
C ILE A 628 25.52 40.08 -43.15
N LEU A 629 25.20 39.95 -41.86
CA LEU A 629 24.31 40.90 -41.16
C LEU A 629 24.66 41.06 -39.67
N LEU A 630 25.89 40.72 -39.27
CA LEU A 630 26.41 40.94 -37.91
C LEU A 630 27.69 41.80 -37.83
N ILE A 631 28.13 42.40 -38.94
CA ILE A 631 29.34 43.26 -38.99
C ILE A 631 29.00 44.73 -39.28
N ALA A 632 27.75 45.07 -39.59
CA ALA A 632 27.31 46.45 -39.82
C ALA A 632 26.88 47.22 -38.56
N PHE A 633 26.78 46.56 -37.39
CA PHE A 633 26.40 47.22 -36.13
C PHE A 633 27.60 47.51 -35.19
N VAL A 634 28.80 47.03 -35.54
CA VAL A 634 30.02 47.23 -34.72
C VAL A 634 30.95 48.33 -35.31
N LEU A 635 30.68 48.83 -36.52
CA LEU A 635 31.52 49.85 -37.18
C LEU A 635 30.90 51.26 -37.29
N THR A 636 29.78 51.51 -36.60
CA THR A 636 29.13 52.84 -36.55
C THR A 636 29.24 53.56 -35.20
N LEU A 637 30.07 53.06 -34.27
CA LEU A 637 30.31 53.73 -32.99
C LEU A 637 31.75 54.24 -32.77
N ASP A 638 32.62 54.20 -33.78
CA ASP A 638 34.00 54.71 -33.66
C ASP A 638 34.35 55.84 -34.65
N LYS A 639 33.44 56.80 -34.79
CA LYS A 639 33.77 58.14 -35.30
C LYS A 639 33.15 59.19 -34.39
N ASN A 640 33.77 59.41 -33.23
CA ASN A 640 33.95 60.73 -32.62
C ASN A 640 34.54 60.59 -31.20
N LYS A 641 35.87 60.63 -31.09
CA LYS A 641 36.61 61.60 -30.24
C LYS A 641 38.12 61.30 -30.18
N LYS A 642 38.86 62.22 -30.82
CA LYS A 642 40.21 62.72 -30.56
C LYS A 642 41.34 61.71 -30.36
#